data_AF-A0A8C1PHQ8-F1
#
_entry.id   AF-A0A8C1PHQ8-F1
#
_cell.length_a   1.000
_cell.length_b   1.000
_cell.length_c   1.000
_cell.angle_alpha   90.00
_cell.angle_beta   90.00
_cell.angle_gamma   90.00
#
_symmetry.space_group_name_H-M   'P 1'
#
loop_
_entity.id
_entity.type
_entity.pdbx_description
1 polymer ?
#
loop_
_entity_poly.entity_id
_entity_poly.type
_entity_poly.pdbx_seq_one_letter_code
_entity_poly.pdbx_strand_id
1 'polypeptide(L)'
;MLFILCFQVTDSCRNRCLSKSRDSSAVCHCDAACVNEGTCCLDYEEVCVEPSQHWTCSKFRCSEERLLNSLCSCSEDCVKVGDCCSNYKSTCEKPWLEEDCEDIRTPQCPVGFSKPPLLLVSLDGFRAGYMEAYSSLLPVINKLRKCGTSTPFMRPAYPTKTFPNHYTIVTGLYPESHGIVDNKMYDVTRNASFSLKADEKFNPAWYQGEPVWLTAMKNKLKTATFFWPGSDVKVNGHFPDYWVKNIPFEKRVAKIFEWLHLPEGERPDFYTLYLEEPDYAGHRHGPMSTQVIEALLNVDRLLGMLMEGLKERQLHRCVNLVLVSDHGMEEASCKKAVFVSDYLENIDDITVIQGPAARVRPKRLPDEFFSFDYEGLVKNLSCREPDQPMRPYLKEHLPKRLHFASNIRIERAHLYMQPGWQAALKPNEIKYCSGGFHGSDNVFKNMQAIFIGYGPGIHSKTNVLPFENIEIYNLLCDLLGIPPAPNNGTHGSLNHLLKNPPHQPVYPAERSAPSTCTPVSSLLPDPRGCTCDSLTEAEKQTNISVDANSNVKPVHLPYGIPRVLQEQSDYCILHHTAYISGYSRNILMPLWVSYSLNATVRLVLRPHEITFLSCLIIVSLLFMSDVFVTDIWNHFHDVLLLKYSQKLNGVNVVSGPIFDDDFDGNYDFMNKGTPNRAPIPTHFFVILTSCKNSSLPIRQCDGPLDAVSFVLPHRADLLETCHVYYSWLQDWVQFHVTRIRDVELLTGLSFYHDRISVAETLQLKTTLKIF
;
A
#
# COMPACT_ATOMS: atom_id res chain seq x y z
N MET A 1 -1.35 -33.66 -51.08
CA MET A 1 -0.88 -32.61 -52.02
C MET A 1 -2.12 -31.95 -52.61
N LEU A 2 -2.74 -31.01 -51.89
CA LEU A 2 -3.81 -30.15 -52.41
C LEU A 2 -3.20 -28.77 -52.59
N PHE A 3 -3.07 -28.32 -53.84
CA PHE A 3 -2.70 -26.96 -54.16
C PHE A 3 -3.92 -26.06 -53.94
N ILE A 4 -3.83 -25.16 -52.96
CA ILE A 4 -4.74 -24.03 -52.80
C ILE A 4 -4.34 -23.01 -53.87
N LEU A 5 -5.16 -22.87 -54.90
CA LEU A 5 -5.13 -21.74 -55.83
C LEU A 5 -5.63 -20.49 -55.07
N CYS A 6 -4.71 -19.60 -54.74
CA CYS A 6 -5.02 -18.28 -54.21
C CYS A 6 -5.38 -17.37 -55.40
N PHE A 7 -6.65 -17.01 -55.56
CA PHE A 7 -7.05 -15.90 -56.42
C PHE A 7 -6.61 -14.60 -55.73
N GLN A 8 -5.52 -13.98 -56.19
CA GLN A 8 -5.19 -12.60 -55.82
C GLN A 8 -6.09 -11.67 -56.63
N VAL A 9 -7.12 -11.12 -56.00
CA VAL A 9 -7.83 -9.95 -56.52
C VAL A 9 -6.90 -8.74 -56.32
N THR A 10 -6.57 -8.05 -57.41
CA THR A 10 -5.50 -7.03 -57.46
C THR A 10 -6.08 -5.63 -57.67
N ASP A 11 -6.77 -5.11 -56.65
CA ASP A 11 -7.46 -3.80 -56.72
C ASP A 11 -6.57 -2.61 -56.26
N SER A 12 -5.25 -2.80 -56.17
CA SER A 12 -4.30 -1.82 -55.63
C SER A 12 -2.99 -1.78 -56.40
N CYS A 13 -2.38 -0.59 -56.45
CA CYS A 13 -1.06 -0.37 -57.03
C CYS A 13 0.12 -0.60 -56.09
N ARG A 14 -0.12 -1.01 -54.84
CA ARG A 14 0.95 -1.31 -53.88
C ARG A 14 1.86 -2.43 -54.42
N ASN A 15 3.17 -2.14 -54.49
CA ASN A 15 4.21 -3.01 -55.04
C ASN A 15 4.01 -3.39 -56.53
N ARG A 16 3.24 -2.58 -57.28
CA ARG A 16 2.93 -2.79 -58.70
C ARG A 16 3.21 -1.57 -59.57
N CYS A 17 3.71 -0.49 -58.98
CA CYS A 17 4.09 0.70 -59.74
C CYS A 17 5.16 0.35 -60.76
N LEU A 18 4.95 0.77 -62.01
CA LEU A 18 5.89 0.55 -63.12
C LEU A 18 6.08 -0.93 -63.52
N SER A 19 5.15 -1.83 -63.16
CA SER A 19 5.13 -3.18 -63.73
C SER A 19 5.10 -3.12 -65.26
N LYS A 20 6.16 -3.61 -65.92
CA LYS A 20 6.23 -3.69 -67.39
C LYS A 20 5.30 -4.77 -67.96
N SER A 21 4.74 -5.65 -67.13
CA SER A 21 3.75 -6.65 -67.56
C SER A 21 2.36 -6.23 -67.08
N ARG A 22 1.50 -5.80 -68.01
CA ARG A 22 0.06 -5.72 -67.75
C ARG A 22 -0.47 -7.15 -67.64
N ASP A 23 -1.01 -7.49 -66.48
CA ASP A 23 -1.79 -8.70 -66.33
C ASP A 23 -3.17 -8.45 -66.94
N SER A 24 -3.49 -9.17 -68.03
CA SER A 24 -4.77 -9.07 -68.72
C SER A 24 -5.97 -9.51 -67.87
N SER A 25 -5.73 -10.13 -66.70
CA SER A 25 -6.76 -10.54 -65.75
C SER A 25 -6.96 -9.57 -64.57
N ALA A 26 -6.16 -8.51 -64.48
CA ALA A 26 -6.28 -7.51 -63.41
C ALA A 26 -7.47 -6.57 -63.62
N VAL A 27 -8.16 -6.22 -62.54
CA VAL A 27 -9.33 -5.32 -62.53
C VAL A 27 -8.93 -3.85 -62.80
N CYS A 28 -7.69 -3.49 -62.48
CA CYS A 28 -7.13 -2.15 -62.65
C CYS A 28 -5.62 -2.18 -62.94
N HIS A 29 -5.07 -1.06 -63.43
CA HIS A 29 -3.70 -0.91 -63.91
C HIS A 29 -2.89 0.16 -63.15
N CYS A 30 -1.57 0.05 -63.20
CA CYS A 30 -0.62 0.86 -62.41
C CYS A 30 0.54 1.43 -63.23
N ASP A 31 0.33 1.55 -64.54
CA ASP A 31 1.25 2.14 -65.49
C ASP A 31 0.72 3.47 -66.00
N ALA A 32 1.59 4.34 -66.52
CA ALA A 32 1.23 5.70 -66.92
C ALA A 32 0.11 5.77 -67.99
N ALA A 33 -0.12 4.72 -68.78
CA ALA A 33 -1.18 4.72 -69.78
C ALA A 33 -2.57 4.46 -69.17
N CYS A 34 -2.67 3.97 -67.92
CA CYS A 34 -3.95 3.76 -67.25
C CYS A 34 -4.75 5.05 -67.08
N VAL A 35 -4.06 6.20 -66.96
CA VAL A 35 -4.69 7.52 -66.75
C VAL A 35 -5.54 7.92 -67.96
N ASN A 36 -4.98 7.73 -69.16
CA ASN A 36 -5.67 8.04 -70.41
C ASN A 36 -6.76 7.00 -70.73
N GLU A 37 -6.61 5.77 -70.24
CA GLU A 37 -7.55 4.67 -70.44
C GLU A 37 -8.69 4.66 -69.41
N GLY A 38 -8.58 5.41 -68.31
CA GLY A 38 -9.53 5.38 -67.20
C GLY A 38 -9.54 4.07 -66.43
N THR A 39 -8.43 3.32 -66.45
CA THR A 39 -8.29 1.96 -65.92
C THR A 39 -7.39 1.88 -64.68
N CYS A 40 -6.97 3.01 -64.12
CA CYS A 40 -6.09 3.03 -62.95
C CYS A 40 -6.74 2.40 -61.72
N CYS A 41 -5.93 1.77 -60.85
CA CYS A 41 -6.41 1.44 -59.51
C CYS A 41 -6.69 2.72 -58.73
N LEU A 42 -7.60 2.63 -57.75
CA LEU A 42 -8.07 3.80 -56.99
C LEU A 42 -6.96 4.51 -56.23
N ASP A 43 -5.87 3.81 -55.90
CA ASP A 43 -4.70 4.29 -55.17
C ASP A 43 -3.49 4.59 -56.06
N TYR A 44 -3.66 4.60 -57.39
CA TYR A 44 -2.56 4.79 -58.34
C TYR A 44 -1.82 6.13 -58.13
N GLU A 45 -2.58 7.20 -57.92
CA GLU A 45 -2.01 8.55 -57.75
C GLU A 45 -1.17 8.59 -56.48
N GLU A 46 -1.73 8.15 -55.35
CA GLU A 46 -1.11 8.18 -54.03
C GLU A 46 0.10 7.22 -53.91
N VAL A 47 0.07 6.08 -54.60
CA VAL A 47 1.08 5.03 -54.47
C VAL A 47 2.19 5.14 -55.54
N CYS A 48 1.89 5.60 -56.75
CA CYS A 48 2.84 5.58 -57.87
C CYS A 48 3.27 6.96 -58.38
N VAL A 49 2.47 8.01 -58.15
CA VAL A 49 2.73 9.35 -58.70
C VAL A 49 3.22 10.30 -57.61
N GLU A 50 2.44 10.45 -56.54
CA GLU A 50 2.73 11.31 -55.39
C GLU A 50 4.13 11.13 -54.77
N PRO A 51 4.72 9.92 -54.65
CA PRO A 51 6.06 9.74 -54.11
C PRO A 51 7.16 10.54 -54.84
N SER A 52 6.94 10.86 -56.12
CA SER A 52 7.85 11.68 -56.93
C SER A 52 7.63 13.19 -56.82
N GLN A 53 6.57 13.61 -56.14
CA GLN A 53 6.14 15.01 -56.02
C GLN A 53 6.22 15.53 -54.57
N HIS A 54 6.14 14.64 -53.58
CA HIS A 54 6.02 15.02 -52.17
C HIS A 54 7.15 14.44 -51.29
N TRP A 55 7.56 15.25 -50.31
CA TRP A 55 8.57 14.91 -49.29
C TRP A 55 7.99 14.27 -48.03
N THR A 56 6.77 13.71 -48.11
CA THR A 56 6.02 13.21 -46.96
C THR A 56 5.48 11.81 -47.19
N CYS A 57 5.44 11.00 -46.12
CA CYS A 57 4.69 9.77 -46.05
C CYS A 57 3.19 10.02 -45.86
N SER A 58 2.40 9.05 -46.30
CA SER A 58 0.97 8.91 -46.06
C SER A 58 0.69 7.45 -45.68
N LYS A 59 -0.54 7.12 -45.25
CA LYS A 59 -0.91 5.72 -44.98
C LYS A 59 -0.71 4.80 -46.20
N PHE A 60 -0.79 5.35 -47.42
CA PHE A 60 -0.58 4.60 -48.67
C PHE A 60 0.89 4.29 -48.95
N ARG A 61 1.80 5.14 -48.46
CA ARG A 61 3.25 5.03 -48.68
C ARG A 61 3.99 4.24 -47.60
N CYS A 62 3.38 3.99 -46.45
CA CYS A 62 4.04 3.26 -45.37
C CYS A 62 4.31 1.80 -45.76
N SER A 63 5.56 1.34 -45.54
CA SER A 63 6.07 0.05 -46.04
C SER A 63 5.90 -0.09 -47.56
N GLU A 64 6.08 1.01 -48.32
CA GLU A 64 6.17 0.97 -49.79
C GLU A 64 7.43 0.20 -50.24
N GLU A 65 7.35 -0.42 -51.41
CA GLU A 65 8.55 -0.82 -52.14
C GLU A 65 9.27 0.43 -52.67
N ARG A 66 10.61 0.41 -52.69
CA ARG A 66 11.40 1.57 -53.10
C ARG A 66 11.15 1.93 -54.56
N LEU A 67 10.65 3.13 -54.80
CA LEU A 67 10.51 3.71 -56.13
C LEU A 67 11.75 4.53 -56.49
N LEU A 68 12.31 4.28 -57.67
CA LEU A 68 13.51 4.95 -58.20
C LEU A 68 13.37 6.47 -58.32
N ASN A 69 12.15 6.97 -58.49
CA ASN A 69 11.82 8.38 -58.67
C ASN A 69 11.21 9.03 -57.41
N SER A 70 11.23 8.34 -56.26
CA SER A 70 10.75 8.94 -55.01
C SER A 70 11.71 10.03 -54.49
N LEU A 71 11.16 11.13 -53.98
CA LEU A 71 11.96 12.22 -53.41
C LEU A 71 12.58 11.83 -52.05
N CYS A 72 11.83 11.06 -51.27
CA CYS A 72 12.21 10.46 -50.00
C CYS A 72 11.46 9.13 -49.86
N SER A 73 11.93 8.25 -48.99
CA SER A 73 11.37 6.91 -48.85
C SER A 73 10.48 6.75 -47.63
N CYS A 74 9.44 5.92 -47.77
CA CYS A 74 8.59 5.44 -46.68
C CYS A 74 8.67 3.91 -46.51
N SER A 75 9.68 3.28 -47.10
CA SER A 75 9.98 1.85 -46.95
C SER A 75 10.51 1.53 -45.54
N GLU A 76 10.46 0.27 -45.14
CA GLU A 76 10.92 -0.17 -43.81
C GLU A 76 12.43 0.02 -43.60
N ASP A 77 13.22 0.07 -44.68
CA ASP A 77 14.67 0.25 -44.62
C ASP A 77 15.12 1.72 -44.70
N CYS A 78 14.20 2.69 -44.86
CA CYS A 78 14.56 4.10 -45.07
C CYS A 78 15.41 4.67 -43.92
N VAL A 79 15.19 4.23 -42.68
CA VAL A 79 15.95 4.73 -41.51
C VAL A 79 17.39 4.25 -41.58
N LYS A 80 17.61 3.03 -42.06
CA LYS A 80 18.93 2.42 -42.22
C LYS A 80 19.70 3.03 -43.39
N VAL A 81 19.00 3.35 -44.47
CA VAL A 81 19.56 4.00 -45.67
C VAL A 81 19.79 5.50 -45.45
N GLY A 82 19.01 6.13 -44.56
CA GLY A 82 19.12 7.54 -44.21
C GLY A 82 18.32 8.47 -45.12
N ASP A 83 17.28 7.97 -45.80
CA ASP A 83 16.51 8.69 -46.81
C ASP A 83 15.00 8.76 -46.52
N CYS A 84 14.59 8.56 -45.27
CA CYS A 84 13.18 8.66 -44.89
C CYS A 84 12.60 10.05 -45.15
N CYS A 85 11.32 10.09 -45.53
CA CYS A 85 10.55 11.33 -45.50
C CYS A 85 10.47 11.91 -44.09
N SER A 86 10.34 13.23 -43.97
CA SER A 86 10.46 13.94 -42.69
C SER A 86 9.42 13.54 -41.64
N ASN A 87 8.24 13.08 -42.08
CA ASN A 87 7.14 12.61 -41.23
C ASN A 87 7.05 11.07 -41.15
N TYR A 88 8.04 10.32 -41.66
CA TYR A 88 8.01 8.85 -41.68
C TYR A 88 7.68 8.25 -40.31
N LYS A 89 8.40 8.65 -39.26
CA LYS A 89 8.18 8.13 -37.90
C LYS A 89 6.75 8.38 -37.41
N SER A 90 6.25 9.59 -37.58
CA SER A 90 4.90 9.96 -37.14
C SER A 90 3.77 9.32 -37.96
N THR A 91 4.05 8.84 -39.17
CA THR A 91 3.02 8.37 -40.11
C THR A 91 3.05 6.86 -40.33
N CYS A 92 4.23 6.25 -40.29
CA CYS A 92 4.44 4.84 -40.65
C CYS A 92 4.86 3.94 -39.50
N GLU A 93 5.44 4.48 -38.42
CA GLU A 93 5.61 3.68 -37.22
C GLU A 93 4.27 3.54 -36.50
N LYS A 94 3.97 2.34 -36.01
CA LYS A 94 2.78 2.09 -35.19
C LYS A 94 2.84 2.98 -33.95
N PRO A 95 1.75 3.58 -33.46
CA PRO A 95 1.73 4.22 -32.16
C PRO A 95 2.20 3.27 -31.05
N TRP A 96 2.83 3.78 -29.98
CA TRP A 96 3.11 3.02 -28.77
C TRP A 96 1.88 2.23 -28.34
N LEU A 97 0.67 2.80 -28.39
CA LEU A 97 -0.56 2.10 -27.99
C LEU A 97 -0.83 0.80 -28.78
N GLU A 98 -0.49 0.76 -30.07
CA GLU A 98 -0.76 -0.38 -30.97
C GLU A 98 0.33 -1.46 -30.96
N GLU A 99 1.48 -1.21 -30.33
CA GLU A 99 2.55 -2.21 -30.24
C GLU A 99 2.18 -3.38 -29.31
N ASP A 100 2.82 -4.52 -29.49
CA ASP A 100 2.67 -5.63 -28.56
C ASP A 100 3.40 -5.37 -27.23
N CYS A 101 2.91 -5.98 -26.15
CA CYS A 101 3.63 -5.93 -24.88
C CYS A 101 4.92 -6.78 -24.96
N GLU A 102 6.06 -6.10 -24.93
CA GLU A 102 7.40 -6.70 -24.91
C GLU A 102 7.96 -6.85 -23.49
N ASP A 103 8.77 -7.88 -23.27
CA ASP A 103 9.57 -8.04 -22.05
C ASP A 103 10.92 -7.32 -22.21
N ILE A 104 11.05 -6.14 -21.61
CA ILE A 104 12.25 -5.31 -21.68
C ILE A 104 13.31 -5.89 -20.73
N ARG A 105 14.07 -6.89 -21.18
CA ARG A 105 15.08 -7.58 -20.34
C ARG A 105 16.32 -6.74 -20.08
N THR A 106 16.73 -5.97 -21.07
CA THR A 106 17.85 -5.03 -21.00
C THR A 106 17.36 -3.63 -21.39
N PRO A 107 17.76 -2.58 -20.66
CA PRO A 107 17.34 -1.23 -20.99
C PRO A 107 17.90 -0.81 -22.36
N GLN A 108 17.03 -0.29 -23.22
CA GLN A 108 17.41 0.25 -24.53
C GLN A 108 17.45 1.77 -24.42
N CYS A 109 18.58 2.29 -23.91
CA CYS A 109 18.78 3.71 -23.65
C CYS A 109 19.61 4.37 -24.77
N PRO A 110 19.23 5.58 -25.24
CA PRO A 110 20.01 6.31 -26.23
C PRO A 110 21.31 6.85 -25.62
N VAL A 111 22.24 7.26 -26.49
CA VAL A 111 23.55 7.80 -26.07
C VAL A 111 23.39 8.95 -25.07
N GLY A 112 24.19 8.91 -24.00
CA GLY A 112 24.15 9.85 -22.88
C GLY A 112 23.28 9.37 -21.70
N PHE A 113 22.39 8.39 -21.87
CA PHE A 113 21.65 7.78 -20.77
C PHE A 113 22.40 6.56 -20.22
N SER A 114 23.33 6.81 -19.30
CA SER A 114 24.12 5.73 -18.66
C SER A 114 23.27 4.83 -17.76
N LYS A 115 22.11 5.30 -17.30
CA LYS A 115 21.16 4.57 -16.47
C LYS A 115 19.72 4.89 -16.88
N PRO A 116 18.78 3.93 -16.70
CA PRO A 116 17.34 4.19 -16.75
C PRO A 116 16.92 5.35 -15.83
N PRO A 117 16.33 6.44 -16.35
CA PRO A 117 15.70 7.43 -15.49
C PRO A 117 14.39 6.87 -14.90
N LEU A 118 13.99 7.40 -13.75
CA LEU A 118 12.77 7.02 -13.05
C LEU A 118 11.76 8.16 -13.07
N LEU A 119 10.56 7.91 -13.61
CA LEU A 119 9.45 8.83 -13.65
C LEU A 119 8.30 8.35 -12.75
N LEU A 120 8.04 9.09 -11.67
CA LEU A 120 6.91 8.88 -10.77
C LEU A 120 5.74 9.77 -11.19
N VAL A 121 4.62 9.16 -11.58
CA VAL A 121 3.42 9.88 -12.02
C VAL A 121 2.28 9.64 -11.04
N SER A 122 1.65 10.71 -10.57
CA SER A 122 0.47 10.63 -9.69
C SER A 122 -0.77 11.17 -10.39
N LEU A 123 -1.86 10.40 -10.32
CA LEU A 123 -3.21 10.82 -10.70
C LEU A 123 -4.04 10.97 -9.41
N ASP A 124 -4.23 12.20 -8.95
CA ASP A 124 -4.89 12.50 -7.68
C ASP A 124 -6.31 11.90 -7.62
N GLY A 125 -6.65 11.23 -6.54
CA GLY A 125 -7.99 10.67 -6.33
C GLY A 125 -8.40 9.56 -7.30
N PHE A 126 -7.45 8.98 -8.07
CA PHE A 126 -7.74 7.84 -8.93
C PHE A 126 -7.99 6.59 -8.08
N ARG A 127 -9.27 6.36 -7.74
CA ARG A 127 -9.77 5.16 -7.07
C ARG A 127 -9.48 3.90 -7.89
N ALA A 128 -8.96 2.85 -7.24
CA ALA A 128 -8.69 1.55 -7.87
C ALA A 128 -9.90 0.97 -8.62
N GLY A 129 -11.10 1.14 -8.06
CA GLY A 129 -12.37 0.74 -8.67
C GLY A 129 -12.67 1.37 -10.04
N TYR A 130 -12.04 2.48 -10.44
CA TYR A 130 -12.17 3.02 -11.79
C TYR A 130 -11.55 2.09 -12.84
N MET A 131 -10.48 1.36 -12.49
CA MET A 131 -9.92 0.35 -13.39
C MET A 131 -10.81 -0.89 -13.50
N GLU A 132 -11.60 -1.21 -12.48
CA GLU A 132 -12.61 -2.27 -12.56
C GLU A 132 -13.76 -1.82 -13.50
N ALA A 133 -14.23 -0.58 -13.35
CA ALA A 133 -15.41 -0.08 -14.05
C ALA A 133 -15.14 0.38 -15.50
N TYR A 134 -13.99 1.01 -15.76
CA TYR A 134 -13.76 1.80 -16.98
C TYR A 134 -12.49 1.41 -17.76
N SER A 135 -11.84 0.29 -17.44
CA SER A 135 -10.59 -0.11 -18.12
C SER A 135 -10.69 -0.27 -19.65
N SER A 136 -11.87 -0.50 -20.21
CA SER A 136 -12.09 -0.53 -21.66
C SER A 136 -12.07 0.86 -22.30
N LEU A 137 -12.34 1.91 -21.53
CA LEU A 137 -12.32 3.31 -21.95
C LEU A 137 -10.93 3.96 -21.77
N LEU A 138 -10.03 3.31 -21.03
CA LEU A 138 -8.70 3.82 -20.66
C LEU A 138 -7.61 2.97 -21.33
N PRO A 139 -7.49 3.00 -22.67
CA PRO A 139 -6.62 2.07 -23.40
C PRO A 139 -5.14 2.21 -23.04
N VAL A 140 -4.64 3.42 -22.73
CA VAL A 140 -3.23 3.64 -22.39
C VAL A 140 -2.92 3.09 -21.01
N ILE A 141 -3.68 3.48 -19.98
CA ILE A 141 -3.49 3.02 -18.60
C ILE A 141 -3.70 1.51 -18.54
N ASN A 142 -4.70 0.97 -19.25
CA ASN A 142 -4.94 -0.46 -19.32
C ASN A 142 -3.79 -1.20 -20.03
N LYS A 143 -3.17 -0.60 -21.05
CA LYS A 143 -1.97 -1.17 -21.67
C LYS A 143 -0.78 -1.17 -20.71
N LEU A 144 -0.52 -0.07 -20.00
CA LEU A 144 0.51 -0.04 -18.95
C LEU A 144 0.27 -1.13 -17.90
N ARG A 145 -0.99 -1.29 -17.45
CA ARG A 145 -1.41 -2.34 -16.52
C ARG A 145 -1.13 -3.75 -17.04
N LYS A 146 -1.44 -4.01 -18.33
CA LYS A 146 -1.28 -5.32 -18.97
C LYS A 146 0.17 -5.65 -19.29
N CYS A 147 0.96 -4.66 -19.73
CA CYS A 147 2.34 -4.88 -20.14
C CYS A 147 3.33 -4.83 -18.95
N GLY A 148 3.02 -4.05 -17.91
CA GLY A 148 3.87 -3.85 -16.74
C GLY A 148 3.57 -4.80 -15.58
N THR A 149 3.92 -4.35 -14.37
CA THR A 149 3.50 -4.94 -13.10
C THR A 149 2.40 -4.08 -12.49
N SER A 150 1.29 -4.68 -12.06
CA SER A 150 0.21 -3.97 -11.38
C SER A 150 -0.31 -4.74 -10.18
N THR A 151 -1.09 -4.07 -9.34
CA THR A 151 -1.80 -4.69 -8.22
C THR A 151 -3.29 -4.36 -8.34
N PRO A 152 -4.22 -5.22 -7.86
CA PRO A 152 -5.64 -4.88 -7.82
C PRO A 152 -5.90 -3.54 -7.14
N PHE A 153 -5.11 -3.23 -6.12
CA PHE A 153 -5.07 -1.92 -5.49
C PHE A 153 -3.82 -1.74 -4.63
N MET A 154 -3.44 -0.49 -4.44
CA MET A 154 -2.49 -0.05 -3.42
C MET A 154 -3.25 0.58 -2.26
N ARG A 155 -2.83 0.27 -1.03
CA ARG A 155 -3.44 0.83 0.16
C ARG A 155 -2.76 2.16 0.55
N PRO A 156 -3.51 3.26 0.69
CA PRO A 156 -2.97 4.51 1.20
C PRO A 156 -2.66 4.46 2.71
N ALA A 157 -1.94 5.45 3.21
CA ALA A 157 -1.84 5.77 4.64
C ALA A 157 -3.09 6.52 5.12
N TYR A 158 -3.37 6.44 6.43
CA TYR A 158 -4.47 7.16 7.06
C TYR A 158 -4.00 8.53 7.60
N PRO A 159 -4.79 9.62 7.43
CA PRO A 159 -6.03 9.70 6.68
C PRO A 159 -5.78 9.68 5.17
N THR A 160 -6.75 9.19 4.39
CA THR A 160 -6.64 9.05 2.94
C THR A 160 -6.81 10.40 2.21
N LYS A 161 -5.87 11.32 2.47
CA LYS A 161 -5.81 12.70 1.98
C LYS A 161 -4.56 12.94 1.14
N THR A 162 -4.64 13.95 0.29
CA THR A 162 -3.61 14.29 -0.70
C THR A 162 -2.22 14.52 -0.14
N PHE A 163 -2.04 15.50 0.76
CA PHE A 163 -0.70 15.84 1.26
C PHE A 163 -0.08 14.72 2.10
N PRO A 164 -0.81 14.08 3.04
CA PRO A 164 -0.27 12.93 3.77
C PRO A 164 0.22 11.84 2.82
N ASN A 165 -0.62 11.39 1.88
CA ASN A 165 -0.28 10.22 1.05
C ASN A 165 0.79 10.50 -0.01
N HIS A 166 0.76 11.65 -0.67
CA HIS A 166 1.83 12.01 -1.58
C HIS A 166 3.17 12.13 -0.86
N TYR A 167 3.20 12.67 0.36
CA TYR A 167 4.43 12.80 1.12
C TYR A 167 4.89 11.44 1.71
N THR A 168 3.97 10.57 2.12
CA THR A 168 4.24 9.15 2.42
C THR A 168 4.91 8.44 1.26
N ILE A 169 4.39 8.54 0.03
CA ILE A 169 4.94 7.84 -1.15
C ILE A 169 6.43 8.17 -1.36
N VAL A 170 6.81 9.43 -1.14
CA VAL A 170 8.18 9.90 -1.39
C VAL A 170 9.08 9.85 -0.17
N THR A 171 8.59 9.46 1.01
CA THR A 171 9.42 9.33 2.23
C THR A 171 9.40 7.92 2.83
N GLY A 172 8.41 7.11 2.47
CA GLY A 172 8.15 5.80 3.07
C GLY A 172 7.69 5.88 4.52
N LEU A 173 7.30 7.07 4.99
CA LEU A 173 6.93 7.32 6.38
C LEU A 173 5.41 7.39 6.55
N TYR A 174 4.94 7.00 7.74
CA TYR A 174 3.57 7.31 8.17
C TYR A 174 3.37 8.80 8.42
N PRO A 175 2.12 9.31 8.31
CA PRO A 175 1.81 10.71 8.58
C PRO A 175 2.22 11.21 9.95
N GLU A 176 2.14 10.37 10.98
CA GLU A 176 2.62 10.72 12.32
C GLU A 176 4.14 10.96 12.37
N SER A 177 4.93 10.26 11.55
CA SER A 177 6.39 10.36 11.53
C SER A 177 6.90 11.52 10.66
N HIS A 178 6.30 11.73 9.49
CA HIS A 178 6.70 12.82 8.58
C HIS A 178 5.98 14.15 8.86
N GLY A 179 5.01 14.11 9.78
CA GLY A 179 4.22 15.19 10.39
C GLY A 179 3.32 16.02 9.47
N ILE A 180 3.07 15.55 8.25
CA ILE A 180 2.02 16.09 7.39
C ILE A 180 0.78 15.22 7.60
N VAL A 181 0.06 15.47 8.69
CA VAL A 181 -1.02 14.57 9.17
C VAL A 181 -2.37 14.81 8.49
N ASP A 182 -2.57 15.98 7.87
CA ASP A 182 -3.73 16.32 7.05
C ASP A 182 -3.41 17.55 6.17
N ASN A 183 -4.31 17.89 5.26
CA ASN A 183 -4.28 19.12 4.45
C ASN A 183 -4.53 20.39 5.30
N LYS A 184 -5.03 20.23 6.53
CA LYS A 184 -5.20 21.28 7.55
C LYS A 184 -4.84 20.73 8.93
N MET A 185 -3.88 21.36 9.59
CA MET A 185 -3.39 20.91 10.90
C MET A 185 -2.90 22.09 11.72
N TYR A 186 -2.76 21.88 13.03
CA TYR A 186 -2.25 22.86 13.97
C TYR A 186 -1.14 22.27 14.81
N ASP A 187 -0.10 23.05 15.05
CA ASP A 187 1.04 22.64 15.88
C ASP A 187 1.09 23.56 17.10
N VAL A 188 0.73 23.00 18.26
CA VAL A 188 0.70 23.75 19.53
C VAL A 188 2.08 24.27 19.93
N THR A 189 3.16 23.55 19.59
CA THR A 189 4.52 23.92 19.96
C THR A 189 5.00 25.16 19.19
N ARG A 190 4.40 25.40 18.03
CA ARG A 190 4.69 26.52 17.13
C ARG A 190 3.61 27.60 17.18
N ASN A 191 2.47 27.31 17.81
CA ASN A 191 1.24 28.09 17.75
C ASN A 191 0.90 28.53 16.31
N ALA A 192 0.96 27.59 15.37
CA ALA A 192 0.79 27.85 13.93
C ALA A 192 -0.21 26.87 13.31
N SER A 193 -0.92 27.34 12.28
CA SER A 193 -1.87 26.52 11.50
C SER A 193 -1.37 26.33 10.07
N PHE A 194 -1.33 25.08 9.63
CA PHE A 194 -1.01 24.71 8.26
C PHE A 194 -2.30 24.60 7.42
N SER A 195 -2.24 25.08 6.18
CA SER A 195 -3.29 24.93 5.18
C SER A 195 -2.69 25.05 3.80
N LEU A 196 -3.19 24.28 2.83
CA LEU A 196 -2.68 24.30 1.44
C LEU A 196 -2.81 25.66 0.75
N LYS A 197 -3.69 26.53 1.26
CA LYS A 197 -3.96 27.87 0.74
C LYS A 197 -3.20 28.99 1.48
N ALA A 198 -2.42 28.64 2.50
CA ALA A 198 -1.70 29.61 3.34
C ALA A 198 -0.19 29.51 3.10
N ASP A 199 0.53 30.59 3.37
CA ASP A 199 1.99 30.65 3.20
C ASP A 199 2.74 29.67 4.11
N GLU A 200 2.13 29.27 5.23
CA GLU A 200 2.66 28.21 6.12
C GLU A 200 2.92 26.89 5.38
N LYS A 201 2.26 26.64 4.24
CA LYS A 201 2.60 25.52 3.35
C LYS A 201 4.09 25.51 2.98
N PHE A 202 4.73 26.67 2.84
CA PHE A 202 6.14 26.77 2.44
C PHE A 202 7.12 26.74 3.61
N ASN A 203 6.65 26.61 4.85
CA ASN A 203 7.50 26.56 6.03
C ASN A 203 8.08 25.13 6.19
N PRO A 204 9.42 24.95 6.06
CA PRO A 204 10.04 23.62 6.09
C PRO A 204 9.80 22.85 7.38
N ALA A 205 9.50 23.52 8.49
CA ALA A 205 9.30 22.87 9.78
C ALA A 205 8.05 21.98 9.85
N TRP A 206 7.14 22.06 8.88
CA TRP A 206 6.03 21.11 8.75
C TRP A 206 6.48 19.76 8.19
N TYR A 207 7.59 19.73 7.45
CA TYR A 207 8.00 18.60 6.64
C TYR A 207 9.16 17.88 7.31
N GLN A 208 8.91 16.71 7.90
CA GLN A 208 9.96 15.85 8.44
C GLN A 208 10.35 14.74 7.45
N GLY A 209 11.30 13.90 7.84
CA GLY A 209 11.81 12.82 7.01
C GLY A 209 12.67 13.29 5.84
N GLU A 210 12.88 12.40 4.88
CA GLU A 210 13.70 12.66 3.71
C GLU A 210 12.98 12.22 2.43
N PRO A 211 12.45 13.17 1.64
CA PRO A 211 11.88 12.86 0.35
C PRO A 211 12.90 12.25 -0.61
N VAL A 212 12.45 11.34 -1.48
CA VAL A 212 13.31 10.56 -2.41
C VAL A 212 14.15 11.44 -3.32
N TRP A 213 13.70 12.66 -3.68
CA TRP A 213 14.53 13.58 -4.45
C TRP A 213 15.76 14.05 -3.64
N LEU A 214 15.63 14.28 -2.34
CA LEU A 214 16.79 14.58 -1.49
C LEU A 214 17.70 13.37 -1.32
N THR A 215 17.15 12.16 -1.19
CA THR A 215 17.92 10.91 -1.14
C THR A 215 18.72 10.70 -2.43
N ALA A 216 18.11 10.95 -3.58
CA ALA A 216 18.76 10.90 -4.88
C ALA A 216 19.89 11.94 -4.98
N MET A 217 19.64 13.19 -4.60
CA MET A 217 20.66 14.25 -4.58
C MET A 217 21.85 13.94 -3.66
N LYS A 218 21.60 13.39 -2.47
CA LYS A 218 22.66 12.92 -1.56
C LYS A 218 23.54 11.84 -2.18
N ASN A 219 22.96 11.04 -3.08
CA ASN A 219 23.64 10.00 -3.84
C ASN A 219 24.08 10.47 -5.24
N LYS A 220 24.25 11.79 -5.44
CA LYS A 220 24.79 12.43 -6.65
C LYS A 220 23.94 12.23 -7.91
N LEU A 221 22.64 12.00 -7.74
CA LEU A 221 21.68 11.97 -8.83
C LEU A 221 20.95 13.31 -8.93
N LYS A 222 20.55 13.70 -10.13
CA LYS A 222 19.79 14.93 -10.35
C LYS A 222 18.29 14.68 -10.34
N THR A 223 17.52 15.69 -9.94
CA THR A 223 16.10 15.52 -9.66
C THR A 223 15.27 16.65 -10.27
N ALA A 224 14.12 16.29 -10.83
CA ALA A 224 13.18 17.27 -11.38
C ALA A 224 11.74 16.97 -10.99
N THR A 225 11.12 17.89 -10.25
CA THR A 225 9.74 17.69 -9.80
C THR A 225 8.80 18.61 -10.56
N PHE A 226 7.93 18.02 -11.39
CA PHE A 226 6.77 18.72 -11.91
C PHE A 226 5.59 18.51 -10.96
N PHE A 227 5.53 19.39 -9.95
CA PHE A 227 4.55 19.34 -8.87
C PHE A 227 4.59 18.06 -8.02
N TRP A 228 4.87 18.22 -6.74
CA TRP A 228 4.65 17.20 -5.72
C TRP A 228 4.54 17.89 -4.35
N PRO A 229 3.64 17.46 -3.44
CA PRO A 229 3.62 17.98 -2.08
C PRO A 229 5.00 17.92 -1.40
N GLY A 230 5.52 19.09 -1.01
CA GLY A 230 6.83 19.25 -0.39
C GLY A 230 7.98 19.57 -1.36
N SER A 231 7.81 19.41 -2.68
CA SER A 231 8.89 19.69 -3.64
C SER A 231 9.16 21.18 -3.84
N ASP A 232 8.20 22.03 -3.48
CA ASP A 232 8.30 23.49 -3.47
C ASP A 232 8.63 24.06 -2.08
N VAL A 233 9.21 23.24 -1.21
CA VAL A 233 9.64 23.57 0.15
C VAL A 233 11.11 23.21 0.35
N LYS A 234 11.87 24.02 1.10
CA LYS A 234 13.28 23.75 1.44
C LYS A 234 13.42 22.68 2.53
N VAL A 235 12.94 21.47 2.28
CA VAL A 235 13.05 20.35 3.22
C VAL A 235 14.53 20.04 3.47
N ASN A 236 14.93 19.94 4.73
CA ASN A 236 16.35 19.82 5.13
C ASN A 236 17.28 20.87 4.49
N GLY A 237 16.75 22.07 4.18
CA GLY A 237 17.50 23.17 3.58
C GLY A 237 17.62 23.14 2.05
N HIS A 238 17.07 22.13 1.37
CA HIS A 238 17.26 21.91 -0.06
C HIS A 238 15.94 21.82 -0.84
N PHE A 239 15.97 22.27 -2.09
CA PHE A 239 14.95 21.98 -3.11
C PHE A 239 15.47 20.86 -4.04
N PRO A 240 14.59 20.22 -4.84
CA PRO A 240 15.02 19.47 -6.02
C PRO A 240 15.85 20.34 -6.96
N ASP A 241 16.73 19.74 -7.79
CA ASP A 241 17.58 20.48 -8.74
C ASP A 241 16.75 21.34 -9.71
N TYR A 242 15.63 20.77 -10.17
CA TYR A 242 14.63 21.48 -10.96
C TYR A 242 13.25 21.31 -10.34
N TRP A 243 12.50 22.39 -10.22
CA TRP A 243 11.11 22.34 -9.79
C TRP A 243 10.32 23.47 -10.45
N VAL A 244 9.04 23.21 -10.73
CA VAL A 244 8.17 24.16 -11.42
C VAL A 244 6.86 24.30 -10.65
N LYS A 245 6.31 25.52 -10.65
CA LYS A 245 4.96 25.81 -10.18
C LYS A 245 3.99 26.09 -11.34
N ASN A 246 2.84 25.45 -11.28
CA ASN A 246 1.54 25.83 -11.81
C ASN A 246 1.48 26.14 -13.31
N ILE A 247 1.32 25.09 -14.12
CA ILE A 247 1.17 25.18 -15.58
C ILE A 247 0.09 24.17 -16.05
N PRO A 248 -0.68 24.46 -17.12
CA PRO A 248 -1.62 23.49 -17.75
C PRO A 248 -1.00 22.13 -18.08
N PHE A 249 -1.82 21.08 -18.11
CA PHE A 249 -1.39 19.68 -18.20
C PHE A 249 -0.46 19.34 -19.37
N GLU A 250 -0.79 19.76 -20.59
CA GLU A 250 0.01 19.44 -21.78
C GLU A 250 1.42 20.04 -21.69
N LYS A 251 1.53 21.22 -21.09
CA LYS A 251 2.82 21.86 -20.84
C LYS A 251 3.63 21.15 -19.74
N ARG A 252 2.98 20.38 -18.85
CA ARG A 252 3.68 19.54 -17.86
C ARG A 252 4.42 18.39 -18.54
N VAL A 253 3.73 17.67 -19.43
CA VAL A 253 4.33 16.58 -20.22
C VAL A 253 5.46 17.11 -21.11
N ALA A 254 5.24 18.24 -21.79
CA ALA A 254 6.30 18.90 -22.57
C ALA A 254 7.53 19.24 -21.71
N LYS A 255 7.32 19.71 -20.47
CA LYS A 255 8.42 20.03 -19.56
C LYS A 255 9.25 18.81 -19.15
N ILE A 256 8.61 17.65 -18.96
CA ILE A 256 9.33 16.38 -18.74
C ILE A 256 10.26 16.09 -19.92
N PHE A 257 9.80 16.28 -21.17
CA PHE A 257 10.65 16.08 -22.35
C PHE A 257 11.77 17.11 -22.48
N GLU A 258 11.54 18.37 -22.12
CA GLU A 258 12.60 19.38 -22.05
C GLU A 258 13.71 18.94 -21.10
N TRP A 259 13.36 18.45 -19.91
CA TRP A 259 14.34 17.95 -18.94
C TRP A 259 15.05 16.68 -19.41
N LEU A 260 14.33 15.73 -20.03
CA LEU A 260 14.93 14.52 -20.61
C LEU A 260 15.88 14.83 -21.79
N HIS A 261 15.74 15.99 -22.43
CA HIS A 261 16.63 16.43 -23.50
C HIS A 261 17.89 17.16 -23.00
N LEU A 262 17.98 17.47 -21.70
CA LEU A 262 19.17 18.12 -21.15
C LEU A 262 20.44 17.28 -21.39
N PRO A 263 21.62 17.93 -21.50
CA PRO A 263 22.89 17.24 -21.62
C PRO A 263 23.17 16.28 -20.47
N GLU A 264 23.99 15.27 -20.73
CA GLU A 264 24.52 14.39 -19.68
C GLU A 264 25.21 15.21 -18.58
N GLY A 265 24.94 14.90 -17.31
CA GLY A 265 25.40 15.68 -16.15
C GLY A 265 24.50 16.85 -15.75
N GLU A 266 23.64 17.36 -16.64
CA GLU A 266 22.57 18.31 -16.30
C GLU A 266 21.20 17.64 -16.18
N ARG A 267 20.98 16.59 -16.97
CA ARG A 267 19.74 15.84 -17.00
C ARG A 267 19.42 15.15 -15.66
N PRO A 268 18.18 15.26 -15.16
CA PRO A 268 17.71 14.52 -14.00
C PRO A 268 17.69 12.99 -14.21
N ASP A 269 17.85 12.26 -13.11
CA ASP A 269 17.67 10.81 -13.03
C ASP A 269 16.29 10.46 -12.43
N PHE A 270 15.76 11.30 -11.55
CA PHE A 270 14.44 11.14 -10.94
C PHE A 270 13.49 12.29 -11.31
N TYR A 271 12.28 11.93 -11.70
CA TYR A 271 11.25 12.84 -12.17
C TYR A 271 9.94 12.61 -11.43
N THR A 272 9.21 13.68 -11.13
CA THR A 272 7.80 13.57 -10.73
C THR A 272 6.88 14.30 -11.70
N LEU A 273 5.68 13.76 -11.89
CA LEU A 273 4.58 14.39 -12.60
C LEU A 273 3.29 14.19 -11.82
N TYR A 274 2.65 15.28 -11.41
CA TYR A 274 1.37 15.25 -10.72
C TYR A 274 0.26 15.82 -11.62
N LEU A 275 -0.93 15.18 -11.59
CA LEU A 275 -2.16 15.65 -12.21
C LEU A 275 -3.29 15.65 -11.16
N GLU A 276 -4.01 16.77 -11.05
CA GLU A 276 -5.11 16.99 -10.08
C GLU A 276 -6.39 16.20 -10.40
N GLU A 277 -6.45 15.52 -11.55
CA GLU A 277 -7.60 14.72 -11.96
C GLU A 277 -7.32 13.22 -11.79
N PRO A 278 -8.32 12.38 -11.46
CA PRO A 278 -9.77 12.70 -11.40
C PRO A 278 -10.30 13.26 -10.06
N ASP A 279 -9.45 13.59 -9.07
CA ASP A 279 -9.89 14.09 -7.76
C ASP A 279 -10.82 15.31 -7.87
N TYR A 280 -10.43 16.30 -8.66
CA TYR A 280 -11.22 17.53 -8.81
C TYR A 280 -12.62 17.25 -9.37
N ALA A 281 -12.74 16.47 -10.44
CA ALA A 281 -14.03 16.04 -10.98
C ALA A 281 -14.82 15.20 -9.97
N GLY A 282 -14.14 14.27 -9.27
CA GLY A 282 -14.72 13.42 -8.23
C GLY A 282 -15.34 14.24 -7.11
N HIS A 283 -14.63 15.24 -6.59
CA HIS A 283 -15.14 16.15 -5.57
C HIS A 283 -16.36 16.94 -6.03
N ARG A 284 -16.35 17.48 -7.26
CA ARG A 284 -17.44 18.35 -7.75
C ARG A 284 -18.70 17.59 -8.15
N HIS A 285 -18.55 16.42 -8.72
CA HIS A 285 -19.63 15.72 -9.42
C HIS A 285 -19.94 14.33 -8.86
N GLY A 286 -19.09 13.79 -7.99
CA GLY A 286 -19.22 12.45 -7.42
C GLY A 286 -18.47 11.41 -8.25
N PRO A 287 -17.95 10.35 -7.61
CA PRO A 287 -17.09 9.35 -8.26
C PRO A 287 -17.73 8.59 -9.43
N MET A 288 -19.06 8.55 -9.55
CA MET A 288 -19.78 7.81 -10.60
C MET A 288 -20.40 8.72 -11.68
N SER A 289 -19.87 9.93 -11.85
CA SER A 289 -20.40 10.95 -12.76
C SER A 289 -19.77 10.89 -14.17
N THR A 290 -20.46 11.46 -15.16
CA THR A 290 -19.93 11.64 -16.51
C THR A 290 -18.67 12.50 -16.52
N GLN A 291 -18.60 13.51 -15.64
CA GLN A 291 -17.42 14.38 -15.52
C GLN A 291 -16.18 13.63 -15.05
N VAL A 292 -16.33 12.65 -14.15
CA VAL A 292 -15.23 11.76 -13.77
C VAL A 292 -14.79 10.89 -14.96
N ILE A 293 -15.73 10.38 -15.76
CA ILE A 293 -15.38 9.62 -16.98
C ILE A 293 -14.58 10.50 -17.96
N GLU A 294 -15.02 11.74 -18.19
CA GLU A 294 -14.31 12.70 -19.04
C GLU A 294 -12.91 13.03 -18.50
N ALA A 295 -12.78 13.22 -17.18
CA ALA A 295 -11.49 13.43 -16.53
C ALA A 295 -10.56 12.22 -16.69
N LEU A 296 -11.09 11.01 -16.51
CA LEU A 296 -10.36 9.75 -16.71
C LEU A 296 -9.88 9.60 -18.16
N LEU A 297 -10.73 9.87 -19.16
CA LEU A 297 -10.36 9.87 -20.57
C LEU A 297 -9.25 10.88 -20.87
N ASN A 298 -9.32 12.06 -20.24
CA ASN A 298 -8.31 13.10 -20.44
C ASN A 298 -6.94 12.71 -19.85
N VAL A 299 -6.89 12.13 -18.64
CA VAL A 299 -5.62 11.67 -18.05
C VAL A 299 -5.05 10.47 -18.81
N ASP A 300 -5.88 9.57 -19.33
CA ASP A 300 -5.44 8.47 -20.21
C ASP A 300 -4.80 9.01 -21.50
N ARG A 301 -5.44 10.01 -22.13
CA ARG A 301 -4.89 10.71 -23.31
C ARG A 301 -3.54 11.39 -22.99
N LEU A 302 -3.41 12.05 -21.85
CA LEU A 302 -2.16 12.71 -21.43
C LEU A 302 -1.04 11.70 -21.19
N LEU A 303 -1.35 10.55 -20.59
CA LEU A 303 -0.40 9.44 -20.48
C LEU A 303 -0.06 8.85 -21.85
N GLY A 304 -1.00 8.84 -22.79
CA GLY A 304 -0.75 8.47 -24.18
C GLY A 304 0.29 9.39 -24.81
N MET A 305 0.10 10.71 -24.69
CA MET A 305 1.07 11.71 -25.15
C MET A 305 2.46 11.52 -24.51
N LEU A 306 2.51 11.19 -23.22
CA LEU A 306 3.76 10.87 -22.53
C LEU A 306 4.44 9.64 -23.15
N MET A 307 3.73 8.53 -23.31
CA MET A 307 4.30 7.28 -23.82
C MET A 307 4.71 7.39 -25.29
N GLU A 308 3.92 8.04 -26.14
CA GLU A 308 4.28 8.32 -27.53
C GLU A 308 5.53 9.22 -27.60
N GLY A 309 5.58 10.30 -26.81
CA GLY A 309 6.74 11.19 -26.81
C GLY A 309 8.02 10.52 -26.27
N LEU A 310 7.90 9.60 -25.30
CA LEU A 310 9.00 8.73 -24.88
C LEU A 310 9.42 7.78 -26.00
N LYS A 311 8.47 7.27 -26.79
CA LYS A 311 8.76 6.40 -27.93
C LYS A 311 9.54 7.12 -29.02
N GLU A 312 9.08 8.31 -29.44
CA GLU A 312 9.75 9.15 -30.45
C GLU A 312 11.23 9.42 -30.11
N ARG A 313 11.52 9.52 -28.81
CA ARG A 313 12.86 9.77 -28.25
C ARG A 313 13.66 8.50 -27.95
N GLN A 314 13.13 7.32 -28.30
CA GLN A 314 13.72 6.01 -28.01
C GLN A 314 13.92 5.75 -26.51
N LEU A 315 13.06 6.33 -25.67
CA LEU A 315 13.11 6.25 -24.21
C LEU A 315 12.06 5.31 -23.60
N HIS A 316 11.01 4.94 -24.35
CA HIS A 316 9.94 4.04 -23.88
C HIS A 316 10.44 2.65 -23.41
N ARG A 317 11.65 2.23 -23.80
CA ARG A 317 12.33 1.00 -23.35
C ARG A 317 13.55 1.25 -22.44
N CYS A 318 13.72 2.50 -22.01
CA CYS A 318 14.79 2.96 -21.13
C CYS A 318 14.23 3.45 -19.78
N VAL A 319 13.14 4.22 -19.78
CA VAL A 319 12.55 4.81 -18.58
C VAL A 319 11.88 3.75 -17.72
N ASN A 320 12.08 3.83 -16.40
CA ASN A 320 11.19 3.20 -15.43
C ASN A 320 10.06 4.18 -15.09
N LEU A 321 8.82 3.78 -15.35
CA LEU A 321 7.60 4.52 -15.03
C LEU A 321 6.90 3.86 -13.84
N VAL A 322 6.60 4.66 -12.82
CA VAL A 322 5.76 4.26 -11.68
C VAL A 322 4.54 5.18 -11.68
N LEU A 323 3.38 4.65 -12.02
CA LEU A 323 2.09 5.34 -12.02
C LEU A 323 1.31 4.97 -10.75
N VAL A 324 0.90 5.98 -9.99
CA VAL A 324 0.21 5.82 -8.70
C VAL A 324 -0.97 6.77 -8.59
N SER A 325 -1.79 6.53 -7.57
CA SER A 325 -2.60 7.58 -6.95
C SER A 325 -2.35 7.61 -5.45
N ASP A 326 -2.72 8.71 -4.82
CA ASP A 326 -2.58 8.96 -3.40
C ASP A 326 -3.74 8.38 -2.58
N HIS A 327 -4.96 8.40 -3.12
CA HIS A 327 -6.15 7.82 -2.51
C HIS A 327 -7.24 7.54 -3.55
N GLY A 328 -8.35 6.97 -3.09
CA GLY A 328 -9.59 6.86 -3.87
C GLY A 328 -10.58 8.00 -3.62
N MET A 329 -11.87 7.73 -3.84
CA MET A 329 -12.96 8.71 -3.78
C MET A 329 -14.29 8.04 -3.41
N GLU A 330 -15.06 8.67 -2.54
CA GLU A 330 -16.36 8.24 -2.04
C GLU A 330 -17.46 9.25 -2.37
N GLU A 331 -18.71 8.79 -2.53
CA GLU A 331 -19.87 9.65 -2.78
C GLU A 331 -20.32 10.37 -1.49
N ALA A 332 -20.46 11.68 -1.54
CA ALA A 332 -20.94 12.52 -0.45
C ALA A 332 -22.47 12.54 -0.37
N SER A 333 -23.02 12.62 0.85
CA SER A 333 -24.46 12.83 1.04
C SER A 333 -24.75 13.61 2.33
N CYS A 334 -25.65 14.60 2.27
CA CYS A 334 -26.17 15.29 3.46
C CYS A 334 -26.82 14.32 4.46
N LYS A 335 -27.37 13.19 3.98
CA LYS A 335 -27.98 12.17 4.84
C LYS A 335 -26.95 11.33 5.59
N LYS A 336 -25.68 11.42 5.19
CA LYS A 336 -24.55 10.71 5.78
C LYS A 336 -23.52 11.69 6.36
N ALA A 337 -24.03 12.71 7.06
CA ALA A 337 -23.23 13.65 7.83
C ALA A 337 -23.72 13.65 9.28
N VAL A 338 -22.77 13.61 10.21
CA VAL A 338 -23.01 13.68 11.66
C VAL A 338 -22.56 15.04 12.17
N PHE A 339 -23.33 15.64 13.07
CA PHE A 339 -22.98 16.92 13.66
C PHE A 339 -22.77 16.76 15.16
N VAL A 340 -21.59 17.16 15.65
CA VAL A 340 -21.27 17.10 17.08
C VAL A 340 -22.26 17.91 17.92
N SER A 341 -22.85 18.98 17.35
CA SER A 341 -23.93 19.75 17.95
C SER A 341 -25.18 18.94 18.33
N ASP A 342 -25.40 17.79 17.70
CA ASP A 342 -26.59 16.96 17.95
C ASP A 342 -26.40 16.08 19.20
N TYR A 343 -25.15 15.94 19.68
CA TYR A 343 -24.77 15.06 20.80
C TYR A 343 -24.36 15.83 22.06
N LEU A 344 -24.03 17.12 21.94
CA LEU A 344 -23.51 17.97 23.02
C LEU A 344 -24.34 19.25 23.15
N GLU A 345 -24.70 19.60 24.39
CA GLU A 345 -25.42 20.84 24.69
C GLU A 345 -24.53 22.09 24.56
N ASN A 346 -23.27 22.01 25.00
CA ASN A 346 -22.28 23.08 24.88
C ASN A 346 -21.19 22.70 23.86
N ILE A 347 -21.09 23.49 22.81
CA ILE A 347 -20.10 23.36 21.73
C ILE A 347 -19.25 24.63 21.55
N ASP A 348 -19.41 25.61 22.44
CA ASP A 348 -18.80 26.93 22.28
C ASP A 348 -17.29 26.91 22.50
N ASP A 349 -16.77 25.91 23.19
CA ASP A 349 -15.34 25.79 23.51
C ASP A 349 -14.55 24.88 22.57
N ILE A 350 -15.20 24.24 21.56
CA ILE A 350 -14.56 23.27 20.67
C ILE A 350 -14.59 23.66 19.19
N THR A 351 -13.61 23.16 18.44
CA THR A 351 -13.55 23.20 16.97
C THR A 351 -13.44 21.77 16.45
N VAL A 352 -14.18 21.47 15.38
CA VAL A 352 -14.09 20.17 14.68
C VAL A 352 -13.43 20.38 13.33
N ILE A 353 -12.34 19.67 13.07
CA ILE A 353 -11.81 19.51 11.73
C ILE A 353 -12.74 18.53 11.01
N GLN A 354 -13.57 19.04 10.10
CA GLN A 354 -14.63 18.26 9.46
C GLN A 354 -14.12 17.24 8.43
N GLY A 355 -14.93 16.20 8.19
CA GLY A 355 -14.72 15.17 7.17
C GLY A 355 -14.84 13.75 7.74
N PRO A 356 -14.38 12.73 7.01
CA PRO A 356 -14.44 11.33 7.46
C PRO A 356 -13.32 10.92 8.44
N ALA A 357 -12.29 11.75 8.60
CA ALA A 357 -11.24 11.62 9.61
C ALA A 357 -11.29 12.82 10.55
N ALA A 358 -12.48 13.09 11.09
CA ALA A 358 -12.73 14.30 11.84
C ALA A 358 -12.01 14.27 13.19
N ARG A 359 -11.61 15.45 13.66
CA ARG A 359 -10.80 15.63 14.85
C ARG A 359 -11.30 16.82 15.65
N VAL A 360 -11.19 16.76 16.98
CA VAL A 360 -11.75 17.77 17.88
C VAL A 360 -10.65 18.39 18.75
N ARG A 361 -10.64 19.72 18.82
CA ARG A 361 -9.72 20.50 19.67
C ARG A 361 -10.44 21.65 20.37
N PRO A 362 -9.91 22.18 21.48
CA PRO A 362 -10.44 23.41 22.08
C PRO A 362 -10.24 24.62 21.17
N LYS A 363 -11.09 25.64 21.34
CA LYS A 363 -10.96 26.94 20.65
C LYS A 363 -9.85 27.82 21.24
N ARG A 364 -9.65 27.78 22.56
CA ARG A 364 -8.65 28.59 23.27
C ARG A 364 -7.27 27.93 23.16
N LEU A 365 -6.58 28.25 22.07
CA LEU A 365 -5.25 27.75 21.76
C LEU A 365 -4.20 28.86 21.96
N PRO A 366 -2.97 28.53 22.39
CA PRO A 366 -2.47 27.19 22.75
C PRO A 366 -2.86 26.73 24.16
N ASP A 367 -3.40 27.63 25.00
CA ASP A 367 -3.51 27.47 26.45
C ASP A 367 -4.25 26.19 26.90
N GLU A 368 -5.37 25.85 26.25
CA GLU A 368 -6.18 24.69 26.66
C GLU A 368 -5.82 23.39 25.94
N PHE A 369 -4.84 23.42 25.02
CA PHE A 369 -4.56 22.27 24.15
C PHE A 369 -4.31 20.98 24.94
N PHE A 370 -3.59 21.06 26.06
CA PHE A 370 -3.27 19.92 26.92
C PHE A 370 -4.21 19.76 28.12
N SER A 371 -4.80 20.84 28.64
CA SER A 371 -5.65 20.81 29.84
C SER A 371 -7.12 20.52 29.55
N PHE A 372 -7.53 20.51 28.28
CA PHE A 372 -8.89 20.19 27.86
C PHE A 372 -9.26 18.73 28.21
N ASP A 373 -10.48 18.51 28.68
CA ASP A 373 -11.02 17.21 29.07
C ASP A 373 -11.45 16.38 27.84
N TYR A 374 -10.48 15.80 27.14
CA TYR A 374 -10.74 14.95 25.97
C TYR A 374 -11.41 13.64 26.34
N GLU A 375 -11.07 13.06 27.49
CA GLU A 375 -11.68 11.84 28.04
C GLU A 375 -13.19 12.03 28.26
N GLY A 376 -13.56 13.12 28.93
CA GLY A 376 -14.95 13.50 29.15
C GLY A 376 -15.69 13.76 27.84
N LEU A 377 -15.05 14.45 26.89
CA LEU A 377 -15.60 14.67 25.54
C LEU A 377 -15.88 13.35 24.82
N VAL A 378 -14.89 12.47 24.70
CA VAL A 378 -15.02 11.17 24.03
C VAL A 378 -16.12 10.34 24.68
N LYS A 379 -16.11 10.25 26.02
CA LYS A 379 -17.15 9.55 26.77
C LYS A 379 -18.55 10.11 26.53
N ASN A 380 -18.70 11.43 26.44
CA ASN A 380 -20.00 12.08 26.21
C ASN A 380 -20.50 11.91 24.76
N LEU A 381 -19.59 11.68 23.81
CA LEU A 381 -19.94 11.39 22.42
C LEU A 381 -20.16 9.89 22.17
N SER A 382 -19.67 9.01 23.03
CA SER A 382 -19.78 7.55 22.85
C SER A 382 -21.19 7.03 23.14
N CYS A 383 -21.64 6.09 22.31
CA CYS A 383 -22.83 5.26 22.55
C CYS A 383 -24.13 6.05 22.80
N ARG A 384 -24.32 7.16 22.09
CA ARG A 384 -25.51 8.01 22.21
C ARG A 384 -26.68 7.48 21.40
N GLU A 385 -26.40 6.72 20.34
CA GLU A 385 -27.39 6.07 19.48
C GLU A 385 -26.97 4.61 19.19
N PRO A 386 -27.92 3.67 19.04
CA PRO A 386 -27.61 2.24 18.83
C PRO A 386 -26.72 1.95 17.61
N ASP A 387 -26.91 2.67 16.51
CA ASP A 387 -26.17 2.51 15.26
C ASP A 387 -25.34 3.77 14.94
N GLN A 388 -24.75 4.38 15.97
CA GLN A 388 -24.03 5.65 15.83
C GLN A 388 -22.94 5.55 14.73
N PRO A 389 -23.04 6.35 13.66
CA PRO A 389 -22.11 6.26 12.52
C PRO A 389 -20.71 6.82 12.81
N MET A 390 -20.58 7.57 13.91
CA MET A 390 -19.33 8.12 14.42
C MET A 390 -18.90 7.33 15.66
N ARG A 391 -17.66 6.86 15.70
CA ARG A 391 -17.01 6.27 16.88
C ARG A 391 -15.94 7.24 17.41
N PRO A 392 -16.16 7.88 18.56
CA PRO A 392 -15.17 8.76 19.18
C PRO A 392 -14.03 7.94 19.80
N TYR A 393 -12.80 8.40 19.59
CA TYR A 393 -11.58 7.81 20.12
C TYR A 393 -10.70 8.89 20.75
N LEU A 394 -10.01 8.53 21.81
CA LEU A 394 -8.71 9.12 22.06
C LEU A 394 -7.72 8.50 21.05
N LYS A 395 -6.82 9.30 20.47
CA LYS A 395 -5.93 8.84 19.40
C LYS A 395 -5.08 7.62 19.79
N GLU A 396 -4.69 7.51 21.06
CA GLU A 396 -3.96 6.37 21.63
C GLU A 396 -4.73 5.04 21.57
N HIS A 397 -6.07 5.09 21.44
CA HIS A 397 -6.95 3.93 21.34
C HIS A 397 -7.40 3.60 19.91
N LEU A 398 -6.97 4.36 18.90
CA LEU A 398 -7.25 4.03 17.51
C LEU A 398 -6.58 2.69 17.13
N PRO A 399 -7.13 1.93 16.16
CA PRO A 399 -6.49 0.71 15.68
C PRO A 399 -5.04 0.96 15.27
N LYS A 400 -4.11 0.18 15.83
CA LYS A 400 -2.66 0.40 15.64
C LYS A 400 -2.21 0.31 14.18
N ARG A 401 -2.94 -0.42 13.32
CA ARG A 401 -2.70 -0.44 11.85
C ARG A 401 -2.82 0.93 11.18
N LEU A 402 -3.44 1.93 11.83
CA LEU A 402 -3.58 3.27 11.27
C LEU A 402 -2.30 4.10 11.43
N HIS A 403 -1.43 3.79 12.41
CA HIS A 403 -0.20 4.57 12.71
C HIS A 403 -0.50 6.08 12.73
N PHE A 404 -1.47 6.46 13.58
CA PHE A 404 -2.05 7.80 13.61
C PHE A 404 -2.29 8.31 15.03
N ALA A 405 -1.25 8.31 15.86
CA ALA A 405 -1.29 8.81 17.24
C ALA A 405 -0.05 9.65 17.61
N SER A 406 1.15 9.21 17.21
CA SER A 406 2.44 9.72 17.69
C SER A 406 2.91 11.00 17.01
N ASN A 407 2.02 12.00 16.95
CA ASN A 407 2.36 13.35 16.54
C ASN A 407 1.51 14.37 17.27
N ILE A 408 2.12 15.46 17.72
CA ILE A 408 1.43 16.54 18.44
C ILE A 408 0.40 17.28 17.57
N ARG A 409 0.54 17.19 16.24
CA ARG A 409 -0.38 17.79 15.26
C ARG A 409 -1.66 16.99 15.08
N ILE A 410 -1.72 15.76 15.61
CA ILE A 410 -2.92 14.94 15.68
C ILE A 410 -3.63 15.29 16.98
N GLU A 411 -4.81 15.90 16.87
CA GLU A 411 -5.67 16.17 18.01
C GLU A 411 -5.95 14.89 18.80
N ARG A 412 -6.00 15.01 20.13
CA ARG A 412 -6.19 13.85 21.00
C ARG A 412 -7.57 13.21 20.82
N ALA A 413 -8.63 13.98 20.58
CA ALA A 413 -9.95 13.46 20.25
C ALA A 413 -10.14 13.30 18.73
N HIS A 414 -10.44 12.08 18.31
CA HIS A 414 -10.63 11.67 16.93
C HIS A 414 -12.02 11.05 16.74
N LEU A 415 -12.64 11.27 15.60
CA LEU A 415 -13.97 10.79 15.25
C LEU A 415 -13.85 9.84 14.05
N TYR A 416 -13.80 8.54 14.34
CA TYR A 416 -13.75 7.51 13.31
C TYR A 416 -15.14 7.33 12.68
N MET A 417 -15.23 7.39 11.36
CA MET A 417 -16.51 7.33 10.65
C MET A 417 -16.75 5.98 9.97
N GLN A 418 -17.98 5.50 10.03
CA GLN A 418 -18.45 4.39 9.18
C GLN A 418 -18.28 4.71 7.69
N PRO A 419 -18.22 3.70 6.80
CA PRO A 419 -18.12 3.92 5.35
C PRO A 419 -19.20 4.88 4.81
N GLY A 420 -18.76 5.88 4.04
CA GLY A 420 -19.64 6.88 3.43
C GLY A 420 -20.12 7.99 4.37
N TRP A 421 -19.70 8.02 5.63
CA TRP A 421 -20.07 9.06 6.60
C TRP A 421 -18.97 10.09 6.82
N GLN A 422 -19.38 11.31 7.16
CA GLN A 422 -18.50 12.41 7.56
C GLN A 422 -19.01 13.05 8.85
N ALA A 423 -18.15 13.74 9.59
CA ALA A 423 -18.54 14.53 10.75
C ALA A 423 -18.13 16.01 10.61
N ALA A 424 -18.91 16.90 11.21
CA ALA A 424 -18.61 18.31 11.38
C ALA A 424 -19.13 18.82 12.74
N LEU A 425 -18.82 20.06 13.11
CA LEU A 425 -19.39 20.65 14.33
C LEU A 425 -20.89 20.95 14.15
N LYS A 426 -21.25 21.59 13.02
CA LYS A 426 -22.60 22.05 12.68
C LYS A 426 -22.94 21.75 11.21
N PRO A 427 -24.23 21.72 10.82
CA PRO A 427 -24.67 21.48 9.44
C PRO A 427 -24.08 22.40 8.37
N ASN A 428 -23.79 23.66 8.69
CA ASN A 428 -23.22 24.62 7.75
C ASN A 428 -21.69 24.53 7.61
N GLU A 429 -21.02 23.69 8.42
CA GLU A 429 -19.56 23.54 8.43
C GLU A 429 -19.08 22.33 7.62
N ILE A 430 -19.98 21.43 7.21
CA ILE A 430 -19.64 20.31 6.33
C ILE A 430 -19.37 20.83 4.91
N LYS A 431 -18.22 20.46 4.34
CA LYS A 431 -17.80 20.94 3.03
C LYS A 431 -18.45 20.19 1.88
N TYR A 432 -18.51 18.86 1.99
CA TYR A 432 -18.97 17.98 0.93
C TYR A 432 -20.27 17.30 1.33
N CYS A 433 -21.38 17.90 0.90
CA CYS A 433 -22.74 17.41 1.08
C CYS A 433 -23.29 16.70 -0.18
N SER A 434 -22.64 16.95 -1.32
CA SER A 434 -22.89 16.40 -2.64
C SER A 434 -21.56 16.26 -3.37
N GLY A 435 -21.50 15.42 -4.40
CA GLY A 435 -20.26 15.15 -5.12
C GLY A 435 -19.42 14.11 -4.38
N GLY A 436 -18.12 14.34 -4.26
CA GLY A 436 -17.19 13.35 -3.70
C GLY A 436 -16.44 13.82 -2.45
N PHE A 437 -16.03 12.88 -1.61
CA PHE A 437 -15.07 13.11 -0.54
C PHE A 437 -14.13 11.91 -0.35
N HIS A 438 -13.05 12.13 0.39
CA HIS A 438 -12.08 11.10 0.76
C HIS A 438 -11.46 11.47 2.12
N GLY A 439 -10.65 10.59 2.70
CA GLY A 439 -10.06 10.73 4.03
C GLY A 439 -10.47 9.63 5.01
N SER A 440 -11.41 8.77 4.63
CA SER A 440 -11.90 7.65 5.44
C SER A 440 -10.82 6.59 5.69
N ASP A 441 -11.16 5.57 6.47
CA ASP A 441 -10.29 4.42 6.74
C ASP A 441 -9.61 3.89 5.47
N ASN A 442 -8.30 3.69 5.56
CA ASN A 442 -7.48 3.24 4.45
C ASN A 442 -7.72 1.79 4.03
N VAL A 443 -8.55 1.00 4.74
CA VAL A 443 -9.00 -0.33 4.27
C VAL A 443 -10.31 -0.29 3.48
N PHE A 444 -11.02 0.83 3.44
CA PHE A 444 -12.27 0.92 2.69
C PHE A 444 -12.04 0.79 1.20
N LYS A 445 -12.86 -0.03 0.52
CA LYS A 445 -12.72 -0.32 -0.92
C LYS A 445 -12.63 0.94 -1.78
N ASN A 446 -13.44 1.96 -1.47
CA ASN A 446 -13.49 3.20 -2.26
C ASN A 446 -12.30 4.13 -2.02
N MET A 447 -11.52 3.92 -0.96
CA MET A 447 -10.30 4.68 -0.67
C MET A 447 -9.04 4.06 -1.27
N GLN A 448 -9.14 2.85 -1.82
CA GLN A 448 -7.99 2.17 -2.41
C GLN A 448 -7.47 2.90 -3.67
N ALA A 449 -6.14 2.96 -3.80
CA ALA A 449 -5.42 3.67 -4.85
C ALA A 449 -4.92 2.72 -5.95
N ILE A 450 -4.44 3.26 -7.07
CA ILE A 450 -3.80 2.48 -8.14
C ILE A 450 -2.28 2.42 -7.95
N PHE A 451 -1.67 1.35 -8.47
CA PHE A 451 -0.24 1.26 -8.72
C PHE A 451 0.01 0.46 -10.01
N ILE A 452 0.85 1.01 -10.89
CA ILE A 452 1.31 0.36 -12.11
C ILE A 452 2.79 0.71 -12.32
N GLY A 453 3.65 -0.29 -12.40
CA GLY A 453 5.06 -0.16 -12.75
C GLY A 453 5.33 -0.65 -14.17
N TYR A 454 6.06 0.10 -14.99
CA TYR A 454 6.42 -0.27 -16.37
C TYR A 454 7.85 0.19 -16.68
N GLY A 455 8.70 -0.69 -17.22
CA GLY A 455 10.05 -0.33 -17.62
C GLY A 455 11.06 -1.48 -17.50
N PRO A 456 12.35 -1.23 -17.79
CA PRO A 456 13.39 -2.26 -17.76
C PRO A 456 13.72 -2.81 -16.37
N GLY A 457 13.49 -2.04 -15.29
CA GLY A 457 13.71 -2.48 -13.91
C GLY A 457 12.58 -3.32 -13.33
N ILE A 458 11.41 -3.33 -13.98
CA ILE A 458 10.16 -3.86 -13.44
C ILE A 458 9.74 -5.09 -14.26
N HIS A 459 9.19 -6.11 -13.60
CA HIS A 459 8.63 -7.26 -14.27
C HIS A 459 7.51 -6.88 -15.24
N SER A 460 7.38 -7.65 -16.31
CA SER A 460 6.36 -7.45 -17.34
C SER A 460 5.21 -8.43 -17.13
N LYS A 461 3.99 -8.04 -17.52
CA LYS A 461 2.77 -8.87 -17.49
C LYS A 461 2.53 -9.55 -16.12
N THR A 462 2.78 -8.83 -15.04
CA THR A 462 2.74 -9.38 -13.67
C THR A 462 1.65 -8.71 -12.85
N ASN A 463 0.86 -9.52 -12.13
CA ASN A 463 -0.08 -9.03 -11.13
C ASN A 463 0.38 -9.46 -9.75
N VAL A 464 0.53 -8.51 -8.85
CA VAL A 464 1.00 -8.75 -7.48
C VAL A 464 -0.12 -8.55 -6.47
N LEU A 465 0.08 -9.02 -5.24
CA LEU A 465 -0.87 -8.79 -4.16
C LEU A 465 -0.91 -7.29 -3.76
N PRO A 466 -1.99 -6.83 -3.13
CA PRO A 466 -2.05 -5.48 -2.56
C PRO A 466 -0.94 -5.22 -1.55
N PHE A 467 -0.38 -4.02 -1.60
CA PHE A 467 0.64 -3.53 -0.67
C PHE A 467 0.34 -2.07 -0.29
N GLU A 468 1.08 -1.52 0.68
CA GLU A 468 0.89 -0.16 1.19
C GLU A 468 1.80 0.84 0.48
N ASN A 469 1.33 2.09 0.33
CA ASN A 469 2.09 3.12 -0.35
C ASN A 469 3.40 3.54 0.37
N ILE A 470 3.54 3.25 1.67
CA ILE A 470 4.80 3.40 2.42
C ILE A 470 5.95 2.56 1.82
N GLU A 471 5.63 1.45 1.13
CA GLU A 471 6.62 0.56 0.53
C GLU A 471 7.22 1.15 -0.76
N ILE A 472 6.57 2.15 -1.38
CA ILE A 472 7.02 2.73 -2.65
C ILE A 472 8.37 3.41 -2.51
N TYR A 473 8.66 4.08 -1.40
CA TYR A 473 9.93 4.80 -1.24
C TYR A 473 11.16 3.89 -1.42
N ASN A 474 11.14 2.69 -0.83
CA ASN A 474 12.20 1.69 -1.00
C ASN A 474 12.27 1.21 -2.46
N LEU A 475 11.12 0.97 -3.11
CA LEU A 475 11.06 0.62 -4.52
C LEU A 475 11.67 1.70 -5.43
N LEU A 476 11.40 2.99 -5.16
CA LEU A 476 11.98 4.09 -5.94
C LEU A 476 13.50 4.17 -5.74
N CYS A 477 13.97 3.99 -4.51
CA CYS A 477 15.41 3.94 -4.21
C CYS A 477 16.10 2.76 -4.92
N ASP A 478 15.48 1.59 -4.92
CA ASP A 478 16.00 0.40 -5.61
C ASP A 478 16.05 0.60 -7.14
N LEU A 479 15.02 1.20 -7.74
CA LEU A 479 15.00 1.53 -9.18
C LEU A 479 16.05 2.58 -9.58
N LEU A 480 16.42 3.47 -8.66
CA LEU A 480 17.50 4.44 -8.82
C LEU A 480 18.89 3.85 -8.48
N GLY A 481 18.94 2.69 -7.84
CA GLY A 481 20.15 2.04 -7.36
C GLY A 481 20.84 2.82 -6.23
N ILE A 482 20.07 3.40 -5.31
CA ILE A 482 20.56 4.18 -4.16
C ILE A 482 20.05 3.61 -2.83
N PRO A 483 20.79 3.78 -1.72
CA PRO A 483 20.32 3.35 -0.41
C PRO A 483 19.17 4.25 0.10
N PRO A 484 18.06 3.69 0.61
CA PRO A 484 16.99 4.48 1.21
C PRO A 484 17.39 5.06 2.57
N ALA A 485 16.82 6.21 2.94
CA ALA A 485 16.83 6.71 4.31
C ALA A 485 15.95 5.81 5.22
N PRO A 486 16.12 5.84 6.56
CA PRO A 486 15.24 5.12 7.47
C PRO A 486 13.77 5.51 7.27
N ASN A 487 12.92 4.51 7.07
CA ASN A 487 11.50 4.69 6.77
C ASN A 487 10.66 3.52 7.35
N ASN A 488 9.33 3.61 7.24
CA ASN A 488 8.41 2.61 7.77
C ASN A 488 8.17 1.42 6.80
N GLY A 489 8.57 1.55 5.53
CA GLY A 489 8.52 0.47 4.56
C GLY A 489 9.48 -0.68 4.90
N THR A 490 9.11 -1.90 4.56
CA THR A 490 9.91 -3.10 4.80
C THR A 490 10.78 -3.40 3.58
N HIS A 491 12.02 -2.91 3.57
CA HIS A 491 12.94 -3.03 2.41
C HIS A 491 13.09 -4.49 1.96
N GLY A 492 12.80 -4.77 0.69
CA GLY A 492 12.77 -6.12 0.11
C GLY A 492 11.37 -6.74 -0.02
N SER A 493 10.34 -6.19 0.64
CA SER A 493 8.94 -6.67 0.52
C SER A 493 8.45 -6.66 -0.93
N LEU A 494 8.87 -5.66 -1.71
CA LEU A 494 8.51 -5.45 -3.11
C LEU A 494 9.55 -6.00 -4.11
N ASN A 495 10.52 -6.82 -3.68
CA ASN A 495 11.51 -7.40 -4.60
C ASN A 495 10.87 -8.20 -5.75
N HIS A 496 9.71 -8.80 -5.52
CA HIS A 496 8.95 -9.54 -6.52
C HIS A 496 8.38 -8.67 -7.66
N LEU A 497 8.46 -7.34 -7.57
CA LEU A 497 8.15 -6.40 -8.66
C LEU A 497 9.36 -6.16 -9.58
N LEU A 498 10.58 -6.41 -9.08
CA LEU A 498 11.83 -6.01 -9.72
C LEU A 498 12.48 -7.19 -10.44
N LYS A 499 12.93 -6.95 -11.67
CA LYS A 499 13.68 -7.95 -12.45
C LYS A 499 15.03 -8.30 -11.82
N ASN A 500 15.71 -7.29 -11.26
CA ASN A 500 17.02 -7.40 -10.63
C ASN A 500 17.02 -6.61 -9.31
N PRO A 501 16.52 -7.18 -8.20
CA PRO A 501 16.46 -6.48 -6.92
C PRO A 501 17.87 -6.19 -6.38
N PRO A 502 18.24 -4.92 -6.12
CA PRO A 502 19.57 -4.57 -5.62
C PRO A 502 19.75 -4.91 -4.14
N HIS A 503 18.66 -4.94 -3.36
CA HIS A 503 18.65 -5.32 -1.96
C HIS A 503 18.22 -6.77 -1.79
N GLN A 504 19.03 -7.56 -1.08
CA GLN A 504 18.68 -8.93 -0.67
C GLN A 504 18.41 -8.94 0.84
N PRO A 505 17.14 -9.05 1.26
CA PRO A 505 16.80 -8.96 2.68
C PRO A 505 17.31 -10.18 3.44
N VAL A 506 17.68 -9.96 4.70
CA VAL A 506 18.09 -11.00 5.64
C VAL A 506 17.23 -10.93 6.90
N TYR A 507 17.13 -12.04 7.64
CA TYR A 507 16.47 -12.01 8.93
C TYR A 507 17.21 -11.09 9.92
N PRO A 508 16.49 -10.35 10.78
CA PRO A 508 17.13 -9.60 11.85
C PRO A 508 17.81 -10.56 12.83
N ALA A 509 19.02 -10.22 13.25
CA ALA A 509 19.75 -10.99 14.26
C ALA A 509 19.05 -10.88 15.62
N GLU A 510 18.89 -12.02 16.30
CA GLU A 510 18.38 -12.08 17.68
C GLU A 510 19.33 -11.30 18.61
N ARG A 511 18.78 -10.36 19.40
CA ARG A 511 19.58 -9.53 20.30
C ARG A 511 19.67 -10.11 21.71
N SER A 512 18.67 -10.87 22.12
CA SER A 512 18.64 -11.57 23.40
C SER A 512 18.38 -13.05 23.13
N ALA A 513 19.33 -13.92 23.46
CA ALA A 513 19.18 -15.37 23.32
C ALA A 513 18.41 -15.95 24.53
N PRO A 514 17.66 -17.05 24.35
CA PRO A 514 16.92 -17.64 25.45
C PRO A 514 17.87 -18.24 26.49
N SER A 515 17.62 -17.90 27.75
CA SER A 515 18.26 -18.52 28.90
C SER A 515 17.59 -19.86 29.28
N THR A 516 18.21 -20.60 30.20
CA THR A 516 17.62 -21.79 30.80
C THR A 516 16.69 -21.45 31.97
N CYS A 517 15.57 -22.17 32.04
CA CYS A 517 14.70 -22.20 33.21
C CYS A 517 14.83 -23.56 33.90
N THR A 518 15.49 -23.59 35.05
CA THR A 518 15.66 -24.80 35.85
C THR A 518 14.51 -24.95 36.85
N PRO A 519 13.80 -26.09 36.86
CA PRO A 519 12.80 -26.34 37.87
C PRO A 519 13.48 -26.46 39.25
N VAL A 520 13.01 -25.68 40.22
CA VAL A 520 13.52 -25.74 41.59
C VAL A 520 12.83 -26.90 42.32
N SER A 521 13.61 -27.85 42.84
CA SER A 521 13.15 -29.13 43.41
C SER A 521 12.42 -29.03 44.76
N SER A 522 12.16 -27.83 45.29
CA SER A 522 11.54 -27.67 46.61
C SER A 522 10.06 -27.29 46.49
N LEU A 523 9.17 -28.23 46.86
CA LEU A 523 7.79 -27.95 47.22
C LEU A 523 7.78 -27.10 48.50
N LEU A 524 8.00 -25.79 48.38
CA LEU A 524 7.64 -24.86 49.43
C LEU A 524 6.10 -24.73 49.43
N PRO A 525 5.42 -24.80 50.58
CA PRO A 525 4.00 -24.49 50.65
C PRO A 525 3.80 -23.07 50.13
N ASP A 526 3.00 -22.90 49.07
CA ASP A 526 2.74 -21.58 48.51
C ASP A 526 1.82 -20.79 49.47
N PRO A 527 2.26 -19.64 50.02
CA PRO A 527 1.41 -18.80 50.87
C PRO A 527 0.35 -18.01 50.10
N ARG A 528 0.23 -18.16 48.77
CA ARG A 528 -0.59 -17.31 47.89
C ARG A 528 -2.08 -17.65 47.79
N GLY A 529 -2.60 -18.57 48.60
CA GLY A 529 -4.06 -18.73 48.80
C GLY A 529 -4.86 -19.25 47.59
N CYS A 530 -4.22 -19.80 46.56
CA CYS A 530 -4.92 -20.47 45.46
C CYS A 530 -5.49 -21.82 45.91
N THR A 531 -6.80 -22.02 45.80
CA THR A 531 -7.46 -23.31 46.04
C THR A 531 -7.69 -24.01 44.71
N CYS A 532 -7.21 -25.25 44.59
CA CYS A 532 -7.48 -26.10 43.43
C CYS A 532 -8.30 -27.30 43.90
N ASP A 533 -9.60 -27.28 43.62
CA ASP A 533 -10.56 -28.23 44.20
C ASP A 533 -10.48 -29.65 43.59
N SER A 534 -9.60 -29.87 42.59
CA SER A 534 -9.69 -31.02 41.67
C SER A 534 -8.38 -31.78 41.41
N LEU A 535 -7.28 -31.55 42.13
CA LEU A 535 -5.99 -32.20 41.79
C LEU A 535 -5.86 -33.62 42.36
N THR A 536 -5.66 -34.61 41.50
CA THR A 536 -5.20 -35.95 41.87
C THR A 536 -3.70 -35.94 42.23
N GLU A 537 -3.22 -36.90 43.05
CA GLU A 537 -1.80 -36.99 43.46
C GLU A 537 -0.83 -37.12 42.25
N ALA A 538 -1.27 -37.70 41.13
CA ALA A 538 -0.49 -37.80 39.90
C ALA A 538 -0.32 -36.46 39.17
N GLU A 539 -1.29 -35.54 39.33
CA GLU A 539 -1.28 -34.22 38.71
C GLU A 539 -0.39 -33.22 39.48
N LYS A 540 -0.21 -33.43 40.79
CA LYS A 540 0.78 -32.72 41.62
C LYS A 540 2.23 -33.00 41.20
N GLN A 541 2.47 -34.11 40.48
CA GLN A 541 3.76 -34.52 39.93
C GLN A 541 3.89 -34.21 38.43
N THR A 542 3.33 -33.10 37.95
CA THR A 542 3.67 -32.60 36.61
C THR A 542 5.14 -32.16 36.61
N ASN A 543 6.03 -33.13 36.41
CA ASN A 543 7.41 -32.87 36.04
C ASN A 543 7.36 -32.03 34.77
N ILE A 544 7.68 -30.74 34.89
CA ILE A 544 8.07 -29.89 33.77
C ILE A 544 9.29 -30.58 33.16
N SER A 545 9.04 -31.47 32.20
CA SER A 545 10.09 -32.16 31.48
C SER A 545 10.73 -31.12 30.56
N VAL A 546 11.87 -30.58 31.02
CA VAL A 546 12.77 -29.75 30.22
C VAL A 546 13.30 -30.55 29.00
N ASP A 547 13.05 -31.86 28.94
CA ASP A 547 13.60 -32.81 27.97
C ASP A 547 12.58 -33.43 26.99
N ALA A 548 11.31 -33.00 26.97
CA ALA A 548 10.30 -33.51 26.00
C ALA A 548 10.45 -32.88 24.58
N ASN A 549 11.69 -32.61 24.17
CA ASN A 549 12.02 -31.58 23.18
C ASN A 549 11.74 -31.97 21.71
N SER A 550 11.70 -33.26 21.37
CA SER A 550 11.65 -33.69 19.96
C SER A 550 10.25 -33.65 19.32
N ASN A 551 9.19 -33.98 20.07
CA ASN A 551 7.86 -34.19 19.47
C ASN A 551 6.91 -32.99 19.58
N VAL A 552 7.13 -32.08 20.53
CA VAL A 552 6.23 -30.94 20.80
C VAL A 552 6.56 -29.73 19.92
N LYS A 553 7.85 -29.43 19.75
CA LYS A 553 8.31 -28.26 18.99
C LYS A 553 7.83 -28.25 17.53
N PRO A 554 7.91 -29.34 16.75
CA PRO A 554 7.41 -29.34 15.36
C PRO A 554 5.90 -29.11 15.25
N VAL A 555 5.14 -29.35 16.33
CA VAL A 555 3.68 -29.18 16.37
C VAL A 555 3.30 -27.74 16.69
N HIS A 556 3.89 -27.17 17.73
CA HIS A 556 3.49 -25.85 18.27
C HIS A 556 4.39 -24.70 17.84
N LEU A 557 5.56 -24.98 17.26
CA LEU A 557 6.43 -23.99 16.62
C LEU A 557 6.81 -24.45 15.19
N PRO A 558 5.82 -24.72 14.32
CA PRO A 558 6.08 -25.24 12.98
C PRO A 558 6.89 -24.27 12.11
N TYR A 559 6.90 -22.98 12.44
CA TYR A 559 7.57 -21.93 11.67
C TYR A 559 8.76 -21.28 12.39
N GLY A 560 9.29 -21.98 13.38
CA GLY A 560 10.44 -21.52 14.17
C GLY A 560 10.03 -20.80 15.46
N ILE A 561 11.03 -20.62 16.33
CA ILE A 561 10.88 -19.89 17.59
C ILE A 561 10.87 -18.39 17.29
N PRO A 562 9.88 -17.60 17.79
CA PRO A 562 9.93 -16.15 17.71
C PRO A 562 11.22 -15.61 18.32
N ARG A 563 11.99 -14.83 17.55
CA ARG A 563 13.26 -14.23 18.01
C ARG A 563 13.01 -12.97 18.81
N VAL A 564 13.79 -12.73 19.85
CA VAL A 564 13.68 -11.51 20.66
C VAL A 564 14.71 -10.48 20.18
N LEU A 565 14.20 -9.38 19.63
CA LEU A 565 15.00 -8.25 19.14
C LEU A 565 15.19 -7.16 20.21
N GLN A 566 14.46 -7.25 21.33
CA GLN A 566 14.67 -6.39 22.50
C GLN A 566 16.08 -6.62 23.07
N GLU A 567 16.76 -5.53 23.44
CA GLU A 567 18.07 -5.62 24.12
C GLU A 567 17.90 -5.99 25.59
N GLN A 568 18.83 -6.78 26.13
CA GLN A 568 18.90 -7.12 27.56
C GLN A 568 17.62 -7.77 28.13
N SER A 569 16.88 -8.51 27.29
CA SER A 569 15.68 -9.23 27.69
C SER A 569 16.06 -10.59 28.28
N ASP A 570 15.79 -10.79 29.58
CA ASP A 570 16.00 -12.07 30.24
C ASP A 570 14.74 -12.94 30.13
N TYR A 571 14.75 -13.88 29.20
CA TYR A 571 13.65 -14.81 28.98
C TYR A 571 14.15 -16.25 28.81
N CYS A 572 13.25 -17.21 29.01
CA CYS A 572 13.51 -18.62 28.79
C CYS A 572 12.35 -19.28 28.03
N ILE A 573 12.60 -20.43 27.41
CA ILE A 573 11.56 -21.18 26.71
C ILE A 573 11.00 -22.25 27.65
N LEU A 574 9.68 -22.23 27.84
CA LEU A 574 8.95 -23.21 28.63
C LEU A 574 8.18 -24.15 27.70
N HIS A 575 8.43 -25.45 27.88
CA HIS A 575 7.85 -26.50 27.05
C HIS A 575 6.71 -27.19 27.81
N HIS A 576 5.52 -27.14 27.23
CA HIS A 576 4.35 -27.87 27.73
C HIS A 576 3.82 -28.79 26.63
N THR A 577 3.07 -29.81 26.99
CA THR A 577 2.52 -30.78 26.02
C THR A 577 1.55 -30.15 25.02
N ALA A 578 0.85 -29.09 25.41
CA ALA A 578 -0.19 -28.43 24.61
C ALA A 578 0.24 -27.07 24.01
N TYR A 579 1.34 -26.48 24.47
CA TYR A 579 1.84 -25.18 24.02
C TYR A 579 3.31 -24.99 24.37
N ILE A 580 3.95 -24.00 23.75
CA ILE A 580 5.31 -23.55 24.08
C ILE A 580 5.27 -22.05 24.32
N SER A 581 5.97 -21.54 25.32
CA SER A 581 6.01 -20.10 25.62
C SER A 581 7.42 -19.57 25.81
N GLY A 582 7.62 -18.29 25.51
CA GLY A 582 8.82 -17.52 25.89
C GLY A 582 8.52 -16.69 27.13
N TYR A 583 8.96 -17.12 28.31
CA TYR A 583 8.68 -16.45 29.58
C TYR A 583 9.75 -15.42 29.93
N SER A 584 9.35 -14.15 30.10
CA SER A 584 10.27 -13.08 30.51
C SER A 584 10.32 -12.94 32.03
N ARG A 585 11.54 -13.01 32.57
CA ARG A 585 11.82 -12.74 33.98
C ARG A 585 11.83 -11.23 34.28
N ASN A 586 11.97 -10.37 33.27
CA ASN A 586 11.93 -8.92 33.44
C ASN A 586 10.52 -8.43 33.78
N ILE A 587 9.50 -8.99 33.11
CA ILE A 587 8.10 -8.56 33.26
C ILE A 587 7.21 -9.60 33.98
N LEU A 588 7.79 -10.73 34.37
CA LEU A 588 7.13 -11.82 35.09
C LEU A 588 5.88 -12.37 34.36
N MET A 589 5.97 -12.48 33.04
CA MET A 589 4.90 -12.99 32.17
C MET A 589 5.45 -13.50 30.83
N PRO A 590 4.69 -14.31 30.05
CA PRO A 590 5.12 -14.72 28.72
C PRO A 590 5.14 -13.54 27.74
N LEU A 591 6.23 -13.41 26.98
CA LEU A 591 6.33 -12.54 25.80
C LEU A 591 5.46 -13.07 24.66
N TRP A 592 5.40 -14.39 24.54
CA TRP A 592 4.58 -15.08 23.56
C TRP A 592 4.24 -16.50 24.04
N VAL A 593 3.09 -16.98 23.59
CA VAL A 593 2.61 -18.36 23.74
C VAL A 593 2.24 -18.86 22.35
N SER A 594 2.70 -20.06 21.99
CA SER A 594 2.43 -20.69 20.71
C SER A 594 1.82 -22.07 20.86
N TYR A 595 0.72 -22.33 20.16
CA TYR A 595 0.03 -23.61 20.13
C TYR A 595 -0.66 -23.85 18.79
N SER A 596 -1.15 -25.06 18.56
CA SER A 596 -1.74 -25.45 17.27
C SER A 596 -3.03 -26.23 17.50
N LEU A 597 -4.08 -25.82 16.80
CA LEU A 597 -5.40 -26.44 16.83
C LEU A 597 -5.65 -27.19 15.52
N ASN A 598 -6.23 -28.38 15.60
CA ASN A 598 -6.66 -29.16 14.44
C ASN A 598 -8.12 -28.83 14.07
N ALA A 599 -8.51 -29.11 12.82
CA ALA A 599 -9.86 -28.90 12.31
C ALA A 599 -10.94 -29.75 13.04
N THR A 600 -10.57 -30.91 13.59
CA THR A 600 -11.49 -31.90 14.18
C THR A 600 -11.83 -31.66 15.65
N VAL A 601 -11.38 -30.56 16.25
CA VAL A 601 -11.78 -30.19 17.63
C VAL A 601 -13.30 -29.98 17.64
N ARG A 602 -14.05 -30.97 18.14
CA ARG A 602 -15.52 -30.97 18.19
C ARG A 602 -16.02 -30.12 19.36
N LEU A 603 -17.15 -29.45 19.14
CA LEU A 603 -18.05 -28.83 20.13
C LEU A 603 -18.61 -29.88 21.11
N VAL A 604 -17.78 -30.44 21.99
CA VAL A 604 -18.27 -31.10 23.22
C VAL A 604 -17.92 -30.17 24.37
N LEU A 605 -18.62 -29.04 24.46
CA LEU A 605 -18.43 -28.09 25.56
C LEU A 605 -19.19 -28.59 26.78
N ARG A 606 -18.45 -29.19 27.73
CA ARG A 606 -18.59 -28.78 29.13
C ARG A 606 -17.53 -27.70 29.38
N PRO A 607 -17.88 -26.56 30.01
CA PRO A 607 -17.02 -25.37 30.15
C PRO A 607 -15.75 -25.55 31.02
N HIS A 608 -15.39 -26.79 31.39
CA HIS A 608 -14.25 -27.11 32.27
C HIS A 608 -13.16 -27.98 31.62
N GLU A 609 -13.21 -28.26 30.31
CA GLU A 609 -12.30 -29.23 29.67
C GLU A 609 -11.23 -28.65 28.73
N ILE A 610 -11.18 -27.34 28.47
CA ILE A 610 -10.00 -26.68 27.85
C ILE A 610 -9.01 -26.19 28.93
N THR A 611 -9.19 -26.59 30.18
CA THR A 611 -8.14 -26.48 31.20
C THR A 611 -7.29 -27.75 31.16
N PHE A 612 -6.28 -27.78 30.28
CA PHE A 612 -5.13 -28.64 30.57
C PHE A 612 -4.52 -28.12 31.87
N LEU A 613 -4.22 -29.00 32.83
CA LEU A 613 -3.60 -28.58 34.09
C LEU A 613 -2.30 -27.78 33.88
N SER A 614 -1.60 -28.00 32.76
CA SER A 614 -0.42 -27.22 32.36
C SER A 614 -0.72 -25.76 31.98
N CYS A 615 -1.98 -25.39 31.73
CA CYS A 615 -2.43 -24.02 31.48
C CYS A 615 -2.74 -23.26 32.78
N LEU A 616 -2.89 -23.95 33.93
CA LEU A 616 -3.19 -23.35 35.23
C LEU A 616 -1.92 -23.00 36.05
N ILE A 617 -0.75 -22.99 35.40
CA ILE A 617 0.52 -22.65 36.05
C ILE A 617 0.70 -21.13 36.08
N ILE A 618 1.17 -20.58 37.20
CA ILE A 618 1.39 -19.14 37.42
C ILE A 618 2.18 -18.48 36.27
N VAL A 619 3.12 -19.20 35.65
CA VAL A 619 3.95 -18.71 34.53
C VAL A 619 3.18 -18.43 33.23
N SER A 620 1.90 -18.80 33.20
CA SER A 620 1.00 -18.55 32.07
C SER A 620 -0.06 -17.49 32.38
N LEU A 621 -0.02 -16.90 33.58
CA LEU A 621 -0.92 -15.81 33.96
C LEU A 621 -0.46 -14.47 33.38
N LEU A 622 -1.44 -13.69 32.92
CA LEU A 622 -1.29 -12.33 32.42
C LEU A 622 -2.22 -11.41 33.22
N PHE A 623 -1.82 -10.15 33.42
CA PHE A 623 -2.73 -9.15 33.97
C PHE A 623 -3.71 -8.70 32.88
N MET A 624 -4.98 -9.05 33.07
CA MET A 624 -6.08 -8.65 32.21
C MET A 624 -7.22 -8.08 33.06
N SER A 625 -7.90 -7.05 32.56
CA SER A 625 -9.10 -6.49 33.20
C SER A 625 -10.23 -7.53 33.14
N ASP A 626 -11.10 -7.54 34.16
CA ASP A 626 -12.21 -8.50 34.22
C ASP A 626 -13.07 -8.43 32.96
N VAL A 627 -13.41 -7.20 32.52
CA VAL A 627 -14.18 -6.92 31.30
C VAL A 627 -13.52 -7.51 30.05
N PHE A 628 -12.21 -7.33 29.89
CA PHE A 628 -11.50 -7.86 28.72
C PHE A 628 -11.48 -9.39 28.73
N VAL A 629 -11.29 -10.02 29.90
CA VAL A 629 -11.30 -11.48 30.00
C VAL A 629 -12.68 -12.04 29.70
N THR A 630 -13.72 -11.54 30.38
CA THR A 630 -15.06 -12.11 30.33
C THR A 630 -15.70 -11.91 28.97
N ASP A 631 -15.59 -10.72 28.39
CA ASP A 631 -16.38 -10.34 27.22
C ASP A 631 -15.62 -10.48 25.89
N ILE A 632 -14.28 -10.45 25.91
CA ILE A 632 -13.46 -10.45 24.69
C ILE A 632 -12.61 -11.72 24.60
N TRP A 633 -11.71 -11.93 25.55
CA TRP A 633 -10.67 -12.96 25.45
C TRP A 633 -11.24 -14.37 25.47
N ASN A 634 -12.15 -14.67 26.40
CA ASN A 634 -12.78 -15.98 26.49
C ASN A 634 -13.61 -16.29 25.24
N HIS A 635 -14.45 -15.36 24.80
CA HIS A 635 -15.27 -15.57 23.60
C HIS A 635 -14.42 -15.73 22.33
N PHE A 636 -13.32 -14.98 22.20
CA PHE A 636 -12.39 -15.18 21.09
C PHE A 636 -11.87 -16.62 21.05
N HIS A 637 -11.40 -17.15 22.18
CA HIS A 637 -10.82 -18.50 22.25
C HIS A 637 -11.88 -19.61 22.16
N ASP A 638 -13.02 -19.44 22.80
CA ASP A 638 -14.08 -20.46 22.90
C ASP A 638 -14.94 -20.55 21.63
N VAL A 639 -15.04 -19.46 20.85
CA VAL A 639 -15.94 -19.38 19.70
C VAL A 639 -15.20 -19.03 18.42
N LEU A 640 -14.53 -17.87 18.35
CA LEU A 640 -13.96 -17.38 17.09
C LEU A 640 -12.78 -18.24 16.63
N LEU A 641 -11.91 -18.61 17.54
CA LEU A 641 -10.72 -19.41 17.24
C LEU A 641 -11.08 -20.81 16.73
N LEU A 642 -12.12 -21.44 17.29
CA LEU A 642 -12.64 -22.72 16.79
C LEU A 642 -13.22 -22.58 15.38
N LYS A 643 -13.96 -21.50 15.09
CA LYS A 643 -14.45 -21.20 13.74
C LYS A 643 -13.30 -21.03 12.74
N TYR A 644 -12.24 -20.31 13.12
CA TYR A 644 -11.04 -20.18 12.29
C TYR A 644 -10.36 -21.53 12.05
N SER A 645 -10.16 -22.33 13.10
CA SER A 645 -9.56 -23.68 12.99
C SER A 645 -10.33 -24.57 12.02
N GLN A 646 -11.66 -24.59 12.09
CA GLN A 646 -12.50 -25.38 11.18
C GLN A 646 -12.42 -24.87 9.73
N LYS A 647 -12.51 -23.54 9.54
CA LYS A 647 -12.47 -22.92 8.20
C LYS A 647 -11.11 -23.09 7.51
N LEU A 648 -10.03 -23.08 8.27
CA LEU A 648 -8.65 -23.08 7.76
C LEU A 648 -7.96 -24.46 7.82
N ASN A 649 -8.71 -25.51 8.16
CA ASN A 649 -8.20 -26.88 8.32
C ASN A 649 -7.05 -26.99 9.35
N GLY A 650 -7.23 -26.28 10.47
CA GLY A 650 -6.26 -26.13 11.54
C GLY A 650 -5.55 -24.77 11.52
N VAL A 651 -5.26 -24.24 12.70
CA VAL A 651 -4.59 -22.95 12.91
C VAL A 651 -3.45 -23.08 13.92
N ASN A 652 -2.31 -22.46 13.63
CA ASN A 652 -1.26 -22.20 14.61
C ASN A 652 -1.52 -20.81 15.15
N VAL A 653 -1.46 -20.68 16.47
CA VAL A 653 -1.75 -19.44 17.18
C VAL A 653 -0.50 -19.02 17.91
N VAL A 654 -0.12 -17.76 17.74
CA VAL A 654 0.88 -17.09 18.58
C VAL A 654 0.23 -15.87 19.21
N SER A 655 0.24 -15.75 20.53
CA SER A 655 -0.34 -14.61 21.24
C SER A 655 0.55 -14.13 22.37
N GLY A 656 0.38 -12.88 22.78
CA GLY A 656 1.17 -12.29 23.86
C GLY A 656 0.78 -10.83 24.15
N PRO A 657 1.36 -10.25 25.22
CA PRO A 657 1.13 -8.86 25.61
C PRO A 657 1.90 -7.87 24.73
N ILE A 658 1.41 -6.63 24.66
CA ILE A 658 2.07 -5.46 24.08
C ILE A 658 2.14 -4.35 25.13
N PHE A 659 3.25 -3.61 25.13
CA PHE A 659 3.47 -2.41 25.93
C PHE A 659 3.87 -1.30 24.95
N ASP A 660 3.03 -0.26 24.89
CA ASP A 660 3.09 0.86 23.94
C ASP A 660 2.34 2.03 24.60
N ASP A 661 2.84 2.44 25.77
CA ASP A 661 2.30 3.51 26.62
C ASP A 661 2.52 4.89 25.99
N ASP A 662 3.59 5.04 25.18
CA ASP A 662 3.89 6.28 24.45
C ASP A 662 3.21 6.36 23.07
N PHE A 663 2.44 5.33 22.71
CA PHE A 663 1.61 5.21 21.50
C PHE A 663 2.38 5.48 20.19
N ASP A 664 3.68 5.18 20.16
CA ASP A 664 4.57 5.35 19.02
C ASP A 664 4.59 4.15 18.05
N GLY A 665 3.90 3.06 18.42
CA GLY A 665 3.77 1.86 17.61
C GLY A 665 4.97 0.92 17.69
N ASN A 666 5.90 1.15 18.62
CA ASN A 666 7.03 0.29 18.95
C ASN A 666 6.88 -0.29 20.35
N TYR A 667 7.74 -1.26 20.69
CA TYR A 667 7.77 -1.81 22.04
C TYR A 667 8.42 -0.84 23.02
N ASP A 668 7.84 -0.70 24.21
CA ASP A 668 8.44 0.06 25.29
C ASP A 668 9.64 -0.67 25.93
N PHE A 669 10.69 0.10 26.28
CA PHE A 669 11.77 -0.40 27.11
C PHE A 669 11.32 -0.52 28.57
N MET A 670 11.01 -1.74 28.98
CA MET A 670 10.66 -2.02 30.37
C MET A 670 11.93 -2.09 31.22
N ASN A 671 12.20 -1.02 32.00
CA ASN A 671 13.19 -1.05 33.07
C ASN A 671 12.88 -2.24 33.99
N LYS A 672 13.91 -2.97 34.47
CA LYS A 672 13.77 -4.02 35.50
C LYS A 672 12.88 -3.47 36.62
N GLY A 673 11.63 -3.93 36.67
CA GLY A 673 10.62 -3.30 37.51
C GLY A 673 11.02 -3.29 38.98
N THR A 674 10.28 -2.54 39.81
CA THR A 674 10.29 -2.80 41.25
C THR A 674 10.06 -4.31 41.46
N PRO A 675 10.87 -5.02 42.28
CA PRO A 675 10.95 -6.48 42.30
C PRO A 675 9.66 -7.31 42.47
N ASN A 676 8.47 -6.70 42.59
CA ASN A 676 7.22 -7.35 42.96
C ASN A 676 5.96 -6.84 42.20
N ARG A 677 6.08 -6.13 41.08
CA ARG A 677 4.91 -5.73 40.26
C ARG A 677 5.12 -6.00 38.77
N ALA A 678 4.25 -6.82 38.19
CA ALA A 678 4.21 -6.99 36.75
C ALA A 678 3.49 -5.79 36.10
N PRO A 679 3.93 -5.36 34.90
CA PRO A 679 3.28 -4.28 34.17
C PRO A 679 1.92 -4.70 33.61
N ILE A 680 1.06 -3.72 33.30
CA ILE A 680 -0.24 -3.95 32.67
C ILE A 680 -0.06 -3.74 31.16
N PRO A 681 -0.36 -4.74 30.30
CA PRO A 681 -0.28 -4.57 28.85
C PRO A 681 -1.23 -3.49 28.34
N THR A 682 -0.83 -2.71 27.34
CA THR A 682 -1.72 -1.76 26.65
C THR A 682 -2.61 -2.48 25.63
N HIS A 683 -2.08 -3.56 25.03
CA HIS A 683 -2.78 -4.38 24.04
C HIS A 683 -2.40 -5.86 24.19
N PHE A 684 -3.14 -6.74 23.51
CA PHE A 684 -2.76 -8.13 23.30
C PHE A 684 -2.73 -8.43 21.80
N PHE A 685 -1.68 -9.13 21.34
CA PHE A 685 -1.63 -9.60 19.97
C PHE A 685 -2.08 -11.05 19.84
N VAL A 686 -2.67 -11.37 18.69
CA VAL A 686 -2.94 -12.76 18.27
C VAL A 686 -2.60 -12.89 16.80
N ILE A 687 -1.76 -13.85 16.44
CA ILE A 687 -1.41 -14.22 15.07
C ILE A 687 -1.98 -15.62 14.81
N LEU A 688 -2.86 -15.74 13.82
CA LEU A 688 -3.37 -17.02 13.32
C LEU A 688 -2.66 -17.33 12.00
N THR A 689 -1.99 -18.48 11.93
CA THR A 689 -1.30 -18.95 10.73
C THR A 689 -1.87 -20.28 10.27
N SER A 690 -2.14 -20.41 8.98
CA SER A 690 -2.60 -21.64 8.33
C SER A 690 -1.87 -21.86 7.00
N CYS A 691 -2.13 -23.00 6.37
CA CYS A 691 -1.68 -23.21 5.00
C CYS A 691 -2.52 -22.37 4.03
N LYS A 692 -1.91 -21.76 3.01
CA LYS A 692 -2.66 -21.08 1.96
C LYS A 692 -3.51 -22.06 1.14
N ASN A 693 -3.02 -23.29 0.99
CA ASN A 693 -3.82 -24.41 0.47
C ASN A 693 -4.65 -25.02 1.62
N SER A 694 -5.93 -24.65 1.70
CA SER A 694 -6.85 -25.09 2.76
C SER A 694 -7.09 -26.60 2.78
N SER A 695 -6.72 -27.35 1.73
CA SER A 695 -6.78 -28.82 1.74
C SER A 695 -5.68 -29.45 2.60
N LEU A 696 -4.60 -28.72 2.90
CA LEU A 696 -3.47 -29.22 3.69
C LEU A 696 -3.58 -28.75 5.15
N PRO A 697 -3.44 -29.65 6.13
CA PRO A 697 -3.29 -29.24 7.53
C PRO A 697 -1.89 -28.64 7.77
N ILE A 698 -1.75 -27.85 8.83
CA ILE A 698 -0.50 -27.14 9.18
C ILE A 698 0.74 -28.04 9.22
N ARG A 699 0.59 -29.25 9.77
CA ARG A 699 1.71 -30.18 9.91
C ARG A 699 2.28 -30.65 8.57
N GLN A 700 1.50 -30.54 7.49
CA GLN A 700 1.87 -30.95 6.13
C GLN A 700 2.03 -29.75 5.20
N CYS A 701 2.06 -28.52 5.74
CA CYS A 701 2.22 -27.32 4.95
C CYS A 701 3.69 -26.91 4.84
N ASP A 702 4.24 -27.06 3.64
CA ASP A 702 5.58 -26.58 3.29
C ASP A 702 5.57 -25.13 2.76
N GLY A 703 4.38 -24.51 2.69
CA GLY A 703 4.13 -23.16 2.16
C GLY A 703 3.35 -23.18 0.84
N PRO A 704 2.92 -22.02 0.32
CA PRO A 704 2.89 -20.71 0.98
C PRO A 704 1.89 -20.67 2.16
N LEU A 705 2.12 -19.76 3.11
CA LEU A 705 1.28 -19.58 4.29
C LEU A 705 0.18 -18.54 4.03
N ASP A 706 -0.91 -18.63 4.79
CA ASP A 706 -1.88 -17.54 4.98
C ASP A 706 -1.89 -17.18 6.47
N ALA A 707 -1.98 -15.89 6.77
CA ALA A 707 -1.97 -15.42 8.14
C ALA A 707 -2.92 -14.24 8.33
N VAL A 708 -3.46 -14.14 9.54
CA VAL A 708 -4.18 -12.96 10.01
C VAL A 708 -3.71 -12.64 11.42
N SER A 709 -3.44 -11.36 11.68
CA SER A 709 -3.02 -10.87 12.98
C SER A 709 -3.94 -9.79 13.49
N PHE A 710 -4.05 -9.70 14.81
CA PHE A 710 -4.87 -8.75 15.54
C PHE A 710 -4.05 -8.10 16.64
N VAL A 711 -4.27 -6.81 16.89
CA VAL A 711 -3.76 -6.09 18.06
C VAL A 711 -4.97 -5.52 18.79
N LEU A 712 -5.37 -6.20 19.86
CA LEU A 712 -6.61 -5.94 20.58
C LEU A 712 -6.33 -4.97 21.74
N PRO A 713 -6.99 -3.79 21.81
CA PRO A 713 -6.74 -2.85 22.89
C PRO A 713 -7.23 -3.39 24.24
N HIS A 714 -6.36 -3.32 25.23
CA HIS A 714 -6.66 -3.80 26.58
C HIS A 714 -7.28 -2.65 27.40
N ARG A 715 -8.61 -2.59 27.36
CA ARG A 715 -9.40 -1.55 28.06
C ARG A 715 -10.17 -2.13 29.25
N ALA A 716 -10.47 -1.26 30.22
CA ALA A 716 -11.27 -1.58 31.40
C ALA A 716 -12.79 -1.35 31.17
N ASP A 717 -13.18 -0.95 29.97
CA ASP A 717 -14.55 -0.59 29.60
C ASP A 717 -14.89 -1.08 28.17
N LEU A 718 -16.19 -1.10 27.84
CA LEU A 718 -16.71 -1.46 26.50
C LEU A 718 -17.26 -0.24 25.75
N LEU A 719 -16.78 0.98 26.03
CA LEU A 719 -17.27 2.21 25.38
C LEU A 719 -16.97 2.27 23.89
N GLU A 720 -16.05 1.44 23.40
CA GLU A 720 -15.73 1.33 21.99
C GLU A 720 -16.82 0.64 21.18
N THR A 721 -17.49 -0.35 21.75
CA THR A 721 -18.38 -1.27 21.03
C THR A 721 -19.84 -0.94 21.23
N CYS A 722 -20.20 -0.21 22.29
CA CYS A 722 -21.56 0.28 22.55
C CYS A 722 -22.66 -0.80 22.58
N HIS A 723 -22.30 -2.08 22.71
CA HIS A 723 -23.22 -3.20 22.55
C HIS A 723 -23.17 -4.17 23.74
N VAL A 724 -24.34 -4.74 24.05
CA VAL A 724 -24.54 -5.68 25.17
C VAL A 724 -24.43 -7.15 24.72
N TYR A 725 -24.47 -7.45 23.41
CA TYR A 725 -24.52 -8.82 22.87
C TYR A 725 -23.29 -9.18 22.03
N TYR A 726 -22.73 -10.39 22.17
CA TYR A 726 -21.50 -10.85 21.49
C TYR A 726 -21.46 -10.82 19.94
N SER A 727 -22.55 -10.44 19.25
CA SER A 727 -22.55 -10.29 17.78
C SER A 727 -21.52 -9.27 17.29
N TRP A 728 -21.13 -8.29 18.12
CA TRP A 728 -20.15 -7.26 17.79
C TRP A 728 -18.69 -7.75 17.79
N LEU A 729 -18.37 -8.84 18.50
CA LEU A 729 -16.97 -9.19 18.77
C LEU A 729 -16.21 -9.53 17.49
N GLN A 730 -16.84 -10.25 16.56
CA GLN A 730 -16.20 -10.57 15.29
C GLN A 730 -15.84 -9.31 14.51
N ASP A 731 -16.78 -8.37 14.39
CA ASP A 731 -16.57 -7.10 13.67
C ASP A 731 -15.53 -6.23 14.38
N TRP A 732 -15.49 -6.23 15.71
CA TRP A 732 -14.49 -5.52 16.51
C TRP A 732 -13.09 -6.11 16.37
N VAL A 733 -12.94 -7.43 16.44
CA VAL A 733 -11.66 -8.10 16.20
C VAL A 733 -11.17 -7.82 14.77
N GLN A 734 -12.07 -7.87 13.78
CA GLN A 734 -11.74 -7.54 12.39
C GLN A 734 -11.38 -6.07 12.21
N PHE A 735 -11.99 -5.15 12.97
CA PHE A 735 -11.65 -3.73 12.98
C PHE A 735 -10.21 -3.48 13.45
N HIS A 736 -9.75 -4.28 14.44
CA HIS A 736 -8.41 -4.29 15.00
C HIS A 736 -7.44 -5.29 14.34
N VAL A 737 -7.73 -5.70 13.10
CA VAL A 737 -6.78 -6.44 12.28
C VAL A 737 -5.51 -5.60 12.05
N THR A 738 -4.35 -6.24 12.09
CA THR A 738 -3.04 -5.61 11.87
C THR A 738 -2.18 -6.47 10.97
N ARG A 739 -1.08 -5.92 10.46
CA ARG A 739 -0.04 -6.71 9.78
C ARG A 739 0.78 -7.42 10.84
N ILE A 740 1.38 -8.56 10.51
CA ILE A 740 2.35 -9.19 11.43
C ILE A 740 3.53 -8.23 11.67
N ARG A 741 3.90 -7.42 10.66
CA ARG A 741 4.94 -6.41 10.82
C ARG A 741 4.62 -5.40 11.93
N ASP A 742 3.35 -5.03 12.11
CA ASP A 742 2.91 -4.15 13.20
C ASP A 742 3.12 -4.84 14.56
N VAL A 743 2.78 -6.14 14.65
CA VAL A 743 3.06 -6.94 15.85
C VAL A 743 4.56 -7.01 16.15
N GLU A 744 5.41 -7.20 15.14
CA GLU A 744 6.87 -7.20 15.32
C GLU A 744 7.41 -5.86 15.87
N LEU A 745 6.87 -4.73 15.40
CA LEU A 745 7.22 -3.40 15.93
C LEU A 745 6.83 -3.27 17.40
N LEU A 746 5.55 -3.54 17.71
CA LEU A 746 4.94 -3.38 19.04
C LEU A 746 5.48 -4.35 20.10
N THR A 747 6.10 -5.46 19.69
CA THR A 747 6.56 -6.49 20.62
C THR A 747 8.07 -6.65 20.65
N GLY A 748 8.80 -6.13 19.66
CA GLY A 748 10.22 -6.44 19.49
C GLY A 748 10.49 -7.93 19.25
N LEU A 749 9.50 -8.68 18.75
CA LEU A 749 9.64 -10.07 18.33
C LEU A 749 9.87 -10.14 16.83
N SER A 750 10.45 -11.26 16.36
CA SER A 750 10.47 -11.58 14.94
C SER A 750 10.04 -13.01 14.63
N PHE A 751 9.10 -13.16 13.71
CA PHE A 751 8.41 -14.42 13.41
C PHE A 751 8.88 -15.06 12.09
N TYR A 752 8.60 -16.35 11.90
CA TYR A 752 8.80 -17.11 10.66
C TYR A 752 10.25 -17.20 10.18
N HIS A 753 11.19 -17.50 11.09
CA HIS A 753 12.62 -17.63 10.74
C HIS A 753 12.97 -18.98 10.10
N ASP A 754 12.01 -19.92 10.05
CA ASP A 754 12.18 -21.26 9.48
C ASP A 754 11.16 -21.55 8.36
N ARG A 755 11.47 -22.51 7.49
CA ARG A 755 10.63 -23.08 6.40
C ARG A 755 10.33 -22.22 5.16
N ILE A 756 10.21 -20.91 5.27
CA ILE A 756 9.92 -20.02 4.13
C ILE A 756 11.08 -19.06 3.84
N SER A 757 11.19 -18.59 2.58
CA SER A 757 12.24 -17.65 2.21
C SER A 757 12.07 -16.30 2.88
N VAL A 758 13.15 -15.52 3.04
CA VAL A 758 13.07 -14.16 3.63
C VAL A 758 12.12 -13.28 2.81
N ALA A 759 12.20 -13.33 1.48
CA ALA A 759 11.36 -12.53 0.60
C ALA A 759 9.86 -12.86 0.73
N GLU A 760 9.51 -14.16 0.81
CA GLU A 760 8.13 -14.58 1.07
C GLU A 760 7.67 -14.20 2.48
N THR A 761 8.58 -14.27 3.45
CA THR A 761 8.31 -13.86 4.84
C THR A 761 7.99 -12.38 4.95
N LEU A 762 8.72 -11.51 4.25
CA LEU A 762 8.42 -10.08 4.25
C LEU A 762 7.04 -9.81 3.64
N GLN A 763 6.71 -10.44 2.51
CA GLN A 763 5.38 -10.30 1.90
C GLN A 763 4.25 -10.78 2.82
N LEU A 764 4.44 -11.92 3.48
CA LEU A 764 3.48 -12.42 4.48
C LEU A 764 3.32 -11.41 5.62
N LYS A 765 4.43 -10.83 6.09
CA LYS A 765 4.44 -9.91 7.23
C LYS A 765 3.82 -8.55 6.94
N THR A 766 3.91 -8.05 5.71
CA THR A 766 3.36 -6.75 5.31
C THR A 766 1.94 -6.84 4.74
N THR A 767 1.45 -8.04 4.44
CA THR A 767 0.07 -8.24 3.98
C THR A 767 -0.90 -7.96 5.13
N LEU A 768 -1.93 -7.14 4.87
CA LEU A 768 -3.07 -6.97 5.77
C LEU A 768 -4.27 -7.73 5.21
N LYS A 769 -4.92 -8.55 6.04
CA LYS A 769 -6.19 -9.17 5.69
C LYS A 769 -7.30 -8.11 5.76
N ILE A 770 -8.01 -7.90 4.66
CA ILE A 770 -9.21 -7.05 4.59
C ILE A 770 -10.42 -7.99 4.51
N PHE A 771 -11.45 -7.71 5.31
CA PHE A 771 -12.64 -8.56 5.47
C PHE A 771 -13.83 -8.08 4.64
#